data_AF-A0A948WCE3-F1
#
_entry.id   AF-A0A948WCE3-F1
#
_cell.length_a   1.000
_cell.length_b   1.000
_cell.length_c   1.000
_cell.angle_alpha   90.00
_cell.angle_beta   90.00
_cell.angle_gamma   90.00
#
_symmetry.space_group_name_H-M   'P 1'
#
loop_
_entity.id
_entity.type
_entity.pdbx_description
1 polymer ?
#
loop_
_entity_poly.entity_id
_entity_poly.type
_entity_poly.pdbx_seq_one_letter_code
_entity_poly.pdbx_strand_id
1 'polypeptide(L)'
;MELSDQMSRQQREGRGFTLVEILIAAAVVAALGGVGVVAVGGLRESAREARLKNDVAVLNNGIDAYRASGGVIPENATPAEVLAKLKTVASPDSTAMGFPGPFIDPGLQMALQNAEEAASEAWRADYPDNSGYFYVRRGGDPGIRDFVNGPASPLLTELRQGPMPHTPTGEYLTAYTDRPALAPASAAAPQAIAVQDEAARKEKDKVKLPKGQFLQRTDGSSGGYAVYNGEQLVLTNYPLEIRVASDFALPKYTVQVSVNGGQFQNLADPYVIRNLDPETVVVAKFKSTDTSRYVDSDPFASTLRARPVSVTPIFPASDAIPPQMTYAQAGGQMVGVTPVVRSPIVVRLENIDQVPAKYRSSNYLQALYTRTTTARYTDVQAVATNAAFSAPTFTPVTNSIDVAGFGASKRIRFFASVQSLQPDFLVAADPLDKTTEIQTTPLTVEILPLKPIGLPQTNNVSIQIVGSYPTNPSARIFYTSTPGNAGSAPLNPVSGGTNTSANQPSLYTDKTYTIVAQATGPLGTEHWFTCEPVSRTYIAITTVPLKYVGLNMYKANIGGTVKGSIYMQAGDFAVLNAGAVVEGNVYLPGLPQVFLPGAGGLVAQKGKAYNQANDAGIDTNRITGREYTTEGVLADPQADRRKIVDLYGTNTTSNYEFRATETSRVDGKVYRRADPPPVSTNKPGLPSGIALSNAAVTVTGTNTLAAGSYALTLANTNSVLRMGSPGTLTSYVFGAGSTWTGGKVEILGPVQVYFNSAVSMSGITFGSSNTIYQTGFVVMSNYSFSIGSGATVYGQVEARDSTISVGNGGAFYGSAFASEVAVSGNGYIDVSGGSDTNSVTSTNTP
;
A
#
# COMPACT_ATOMS: atom_id res chain seq x y z
N MET A 1 -82.14 3.57 89.99
CA MET A 1 -83.07 3.49 88.85
C MET A 1 -82.51 4.31 87.70
N GLU A 2 -81.32 3.96 87.18
CA GLU A 2 -80.72 4.59 85.97
C GLU A 2 -79.41 3.91 85.53
N LEU A 3 -79.26 2.60 85.81
CA LEU A 3 -78.05 1.83 85.48
C LEU A 3 -78.34 0.62 84.58
N SER A 4 -79.56 0.53 84.03
CA SER A 4 -79.99 -0.58 83.16
C SER A 4 -80.18 -0.20 81.69
N ASP A 5 -79.93 1.04 81.29
CA ASP A 5 -80.23 1.51 79.92
C ASP A 5 -79.00 1.90 79.08
N GLN A 6 -77.79 1.55 79.54
CA GLN A 6 -76.55 1.74 78.76
C GLN A 6 -75.85 0.45 78.34
N MET A 7 -76.44 -0.72 78.59
CA MET A 7 -75.86 -2.01 78.17
C MET A 7 -76.42 -2.59 76.86
N SER A 8 -77.24 -1.87 76.08
CA SER A 8 -77.95 -2.47 74.94
C SER A 8 -77.67 -1.89 73.55
N ARG A 9 -76.60 -1.11 73.33
CA ARG A 9 -76.27 -0.58 71.98
C ARG A 9 -74.79 -0.56 71.60
N GLN A 10 -74.11 -1.68 71.78
CA GLN A 10 -72.83 -1.94 71.10
C GLN A 10 -72.75 -3.31 70.43
N GLN A 11 -73.86 -3.71 69.79
CA GLN A 11 -73.84 -4.74 68.75
C GLN A 11 -74.42 -4.16 67.46
N ARG A 12 -73.52 -3.80 66.54
CA ARG A 12 -73.68 -3.54 65.09
C ARG A 12 -72.40 -2.84 64.63
N GLU A 13 -71.58 -3.32 63.71
CA GLU A 13 -71.53 -4.50 62.87
C GLU A 13 -70.04 -4.78 62.68
N GLY A 14 -69.53 -5.90 63.19
CA GLY A 14 -68.25 -6.42 62.73
C GLY A 14 -68.45 -6.94 61.32
N ARG A 15 -68.39 -6.05 60.33
CA ARG A 15 -68.33 -6.44 58.92
C ARG A 15 -66.97 -7.07 58.68
N GLY A 16 -66.88 -8.38 58.90
CA GLY A 16 -65.79 -9.18 58.35
C GLY A 16 -65.78 -8.97 56.83
N PHE A 17 -64.59 -8.78 56.27
CA PHE A 17 -64.41 -8.66 54.82
C PHE A 17 -65.17 -9.78 54.13
N THR A 18 -65.99 -9.41 53.15
CA THR A 18 -66.73 -10.43 52.40
C THR A 18 -65.73 -11.32 51.66
N LEU A 19 -66.08 -12.59 51.48
CA LEU A 19 -65.21 -13.55 50.76
C LEU A 19 -64.86 -13.03 49.35
N VAL A 20 -65.79 -12.28 48.75
CA VAL A 20 -65.59 -11.58 47.47
C VAL A 20 -64.57 -10.44 47.57
N GLU A 21 -64.62 -9.60 48.62
CA GLU A 21 -63.62 -8.53 48.81
C GLU A 21 -62.21 -9.06 49.01
N ILE A 22 -62.03 -10.15 49.76
CA ILE A 22 -60.71 -10.78 49.90
C ILE A 22 -60.23 -11.37 48.57
N LEU A 23 -61.12 -11.99 47.79
CA LEU A 23 -60.77 -12.52 46.46
C LEU A 23 -60.39 -11.41 45.47
N ILE A 24 -61.12 -10.30 45.45
CA ILE A 24 -60.81 -9.16 44.58
C ILE A 24 -59.50 -8.49 45.03
N ALA A 25 -59.29 -8.31 46.34
CA ALA A 25 -58.03 -7.77 46.86
C ALA A 25 -56.84 -8.67 46.50
N ALA A 26 -56.97 -9.99 46.64
CA ALA A 26 -55.94 -10.94 46.24
C ALA A 26 -55.69 -10.92 44.72
N ALA A 27 -56.75 -10.79 43.90
CA ALA A 27 -56.64 -10.68 42.45
C ALA A 27 -55.94 -9.38 42.02
N VAL A 28 -56.24 -8.25 42.65
CA VAL A 28 -55.58 -6.97 42.38
C VAL A 28 -54.12 -7.00 42.81
N VAL A 29 -53.80 -7.57 43.97
CA VAL A 29 -52.40 -7.73 44.42
C VAL A 29 -51.63 -8.68 43.51
N ALA A 30 -52.24 -9.78 43.04
CA ALA A 30 -51.63 -10.69 42.08
C ALA A 30 -51.39 -10.02 40.72
N ALA A 31 -52.35 -9.23 40.23
CA ALA A 31 -52.23 -8.49 38.98
C ALA A 31 -51.14 -7.40 39.06
N LEU A 32 -51.09 -6.64 40.16
CA LEU A 32 -50.05 -5.64 40.40
C LEU A 32 -48.67 -6.28 40.58
N GLY A 33 -48.60 -7.44 41.24
CA GLY A 33 -47.37 -8.24 41.35
C GLY A 33 -46.84 -8.69 39.98
N GLY A 34 -47.73 -9.10 39.07
CA GLY A 34 -47.35 -9.51 37.71
C GLY A 34 -46.70 -8.39 36.88
N VAL A 35 -47.20 -7.15 37.00
CA VAL A 35 -46.65 -6.00 36.26
C VAL A 35 -45.33 -5.50 36.88
N GLY A 36 -45.21 -5.55 38.21
CA GLY A 36 -44.00 -5.11 38.91
C GLY A 36 -42.74 -5.93 38.57
N VAL A 37 -42.89 -7.24 38.31
CA VAL A 37 -41.75 -8.14 38.03
C VAL A 37 -41.09 -7.84 36.68
N VAL A 38 -41.87 -7.48 35.65
CA VAL A 38 -41.34 -7.22 34.30
C VAL A 38 -40.55 -5.89 34.25
N ALA A 39 -40.97 -4.87 35.00
CA ALA A 39 -40.29 -3.57 35.02
C ALA A 39 -38.93 -3.59 35.75
N VAL A 40 -38.79 -4.40 36.81
CA VAL A 40 -37.54 -4.48 37.58
C VAL A 40 -36.47 -5.32 36.86
N GLY A 41 -36.87 -6.27 36.01
CA GLY A 41 -35.94 -7.09 35.22
C GLY A 41 -35.09 -6.29 34.25
N GLY A 42 -35.69 -5.34 33.51
CA GLY A 42 -34.96 -4.52 32.53
C GLY A 42 -33.95 -3.55 33.15
N LEU A 43 -34.26 -3.00 34.33
CA LEU A 43 -33.36 -2.07 35.03
C LEU A 43 -32.07 -2.76 35.52
N ARG A 44 -32.19 -4.00 36.02
CA ARG A 44 -31.02 -4.78 36.47
C ARG A 44 -30.09 -5.12 35.30
N GLU A 45 -30.64 -5.50 34.16
CA GLU A 45 -29.84 -5.83 32.97
C GLU A 45 -29.17 -4.59 32.37
N SER A 46 -29.86 -3.45 32.34
CA SER A 46 -29.27 -2.18 31.89
C SER A 46 -28.17 -1.67 32.83
N ALA A 47 -28.36 -1.78 34.15
CA ALA A 47 -27.32 -1.43 35.12
C ALA A 47 -26.09 -2.33 35.00
N ARG A 48 -26.30 -3.63 34.74
CA ARG A 48 -25.24 -4.60 34.51
C ARG A 48 -24.47 -4.32 33.22
N GLU A 49 -25.17 -3.99 32.14
CA GLU A 49 -24.55 -3.56 30.88
C GLU A 49 -23.68 -2.32 31.05
N ALA A 50 -24.23 -1.28 31.70
CA ALA A 50 -23.51 -0.03 31.95
C ALA A 50 -22.24 -0.27 32.79
N ARG A 51 -22.34 -1.11 33.83
CA ARG A 51 -21.19 -1.52 34.65
C ARG A 51 -20.14 -2.26 33.81
N LEU A 52 -20.55 -3.27 33.05
CA LEU A 52 -19.63 -4.08 32.26
C LEU A 52 -18.91 -3.24 31.17
N LYS A 53 -19.62 -2.30 30.53
CA LYS A 53 -19.01 -1.34 29.59
C LYS A 53 -17.98 -0.45 30.26
N ASN A 54 -18.28 0.03 31.47
CA ASN A 54 -17.34 0.82 32.24
C ASN A 54 -16.08 0.01 32.64
N ASP A 55 -16.26 -1.21 33.12
CA ASP A 55 -15.15 -2.08 33.52
C ASP A 55 -14.24 -2.43 32.32
N VAL A 56 -14.84 -2.72 31.16
CA VAL A 56 -14.10 -2.92 29.89
C VAL A 56 -13.33 -1.67 29.47
N ALA A 57 -13.92 -0.47 29.63
CA ALA A 57 -13.22 0.78 29.33
C ALA A 57 -12.01 0.99 30.25
N VAL A 58 -12.15 0.71 31.55
CA VAL A 58 -11.05 0.78 32.51
C VAL A 58 -9.93 -0.20 32.14
N LEU A 59 -10.26 -1.44 31.78
CA LEU A 59 -9.27 -2.44 31.35
C LEU A 59 -8.55 -2.01 30.07
N ASN A 60 -9.27 -1.51 29.07
CA ASN A 60 -8.69 -1.05 27.81
C ASN A 60 -7.76 0.15 28.01
N ASN A 61 -8.11 1.08 28.91
CA ASN A 61 -7.21 2.17 29.32
C ASN A 61 -5.95 1.62 30.03
N GLY A 62 -6.11 0.58 30.85
CA GLY A 62 -4.98 -0.13 31.47
C GLY A 62 -4.04 -0.77 30.43
N ILE A 63 -4.59 -1.38 29.36
CA ILE A 63 -3.82 -1.92 28.24
C ILE A 63 -3.01 -0.83 27.53
N ASP A 64 -3.62 0.31 27.25
CA ASP A 64 -2.94 1.43 26.61
C ASP A 64 -1.81 1.97 27.50
N ALA A 65 -2.05 2.14 28.80
CA ALA A 65 -1.06 2.59 29.76
C ALA A 65 0.10 1.58 29.94
N TYR A 66 -0.21 0.29 29.94
CA TYR A 66 0.78 -0.80 30.00
C TYR A 66 1.69 -0.80 28.77
N ARG A 67 1.12 -0.69 27.57
CA ARG A 67 1.88 -0.61 26.30
C ARG A 67 2.71 0.66 26.22
N ALA A 68 2.13 1.80 26.63
CA ALA A 68 2.85 3.08 26.69
C ALA A 68 4.05 3.01 27.65
N SER A 69 3.96 2.17 28.69
CA SER A 69 5.03 1.92 29.65
C SER A 69 6.01 0.80 29.21
N GLY A 70 6.05 0.47 27.92
CA GLY A 70 6.98 -0.52 27.34
C GLY A 70 6.64 -1.98 27.65
N GLY A 71 5.41 -2.26 28.09
CA GLY A 71 4.89 -3.61 28.27
C GLY A 71 4.44 -4.22 26.94
N VAL A 72 4.65 -5.53 26.78
CA VAL A 72 4.26 -6.28 25.58
C VAL A 72 3.25 -7.37 25.96
N ILE A 73 2.06 -7.28 25.38
CA ILE A 73 1.03 -8.32 25.47
C ILE A 73 1.30 -9.29 24.31
N PRO A 74 1.45 -10.61 24.55
CA PRO A 74 1.65 -11.61 23.50
C PRO A 74 0.56 -11.55 22.42
N GLU A 75 0.94 -11.85 21.18
CA GLU A 75 -0.04 -12.07 20.10
C GLU A 75 -0.88 -13.31 20.43
N ASN A 76 -2.19 -13.22 20.22
CA ASN A 76 -3.19 -14.22 20.67
C ASN A 76 -3.23 -14.47 22.19
N ALA A 77 -2.91 -13.46 23.01
CA ALA A 77 -3.07 -13.57 24.46
C ALA A 77 -4.54 -13.83 24.84
N THR A 78 -4.74 -14.81 25.73
CA THR A 78 -6.04 -15.07 26.34
C THR A 78 -6.42 -13.93 27.29
N PRO A 79 -7.73 -13.72 27.56
CA PRO A 79 -8.16 -12.70 28.51
C PRO A 79 -7.47 -12.77 29.89
N ALA A 80 -7.16 -13.99 30.36
CA ALA A 80 -6.48 -14.22 31.63
C ALA A 80 -5.01 -13.78 31.60
N GLU A 81 -4.32 -14.02 30.49
CA GLU A 81 -2.94 -13.60 30.29
C GLU A 81 -2.82 -12.08 30.18
N VAL A 82 -3.77 -11.44 29.49
CA VAL A 82 -3.86 -9.97 29.43
C VAL A 82 -4.00 -9.40 30.84
N LEU A 83 -4.94 -9.93 31.63
CA LEU A 83 -5.14 -9.49 33.02
C LEU A 83 -3.90 -9.72 33.88
N ALA A 84 -3.23 -10.86 33.71
CA ALA A 84 -1.98 -11.16 34.42
C ALA A 84 -0.88 -10.15 34.10
N LYS A 85 -0.74 -9.73 32.82
CA LYS A 85 0.22 -8.70 32.40
C LYS A 85 -0.08 -7.33 33.01
N LEU A 86 -1.35 -6.94 33.06
CA LEU A 86 -1.72 -5.64 33.65
C LEU A 86 -1.48 -5.57 35.17
N LYS A 87 -1.41 -6.72 35.85
CA LYS A 87 -1.07 -6.82 37.27
C LYS A 87 0.43 -6.81 37.56
N THR A 88 1.29 -6.86 36.54
CA THR A 88 2.74 -6.89 36.78
C THR A 88 3.26 -5.53 37.22
N VAL A 89 4.38 -5.55 37.95
CA VAL A 89 5.19 -4.36 38.24
C VAL A 89 6.45 -4.37 37.39
N ALA A 90 6.94 -3.19 37.03
CA ALA A 90 8.18 -3.07 36.28
C ALA A 90 9.38 -3.52 37.15
N SER A 91 10.27 -4.33 36.58
CA SER A 91 11.56 -4.66 37.19
C SER A 91 12.42 -3.41 37.36
N PRO A 92 13.24 -3.30 38.41
CA PRO A 92 14.29 -2.28 38.51
C PRO A 92 15.20 -2.19 37.29
N ASP A 93 15.34 -3.29 36.55
CA ASP A 93 16.14 -3.38 35.32
C ASP A 93 15.38 -2.90 34.07
N SER A 94 14.12 -2.48 34.20
CA SER A 94 13.30 -2.01 33.09
C SER A 94 13.81 -0.67 32.54
N THR A 95 13.87 -0.54 31.22
CA THR A 95 14.35 0.67 30.53
C THR A 95 13.23 1.50 29.94
N ALA A 96 11.97 1.20 30.28
CA ALA A 96 10.82 1.94 29.76
C ALA A 96 10.48 3.16 30.64
N MET A 97 10.30 4.33 30.03
CA MET A 97 9.69 5.50 30.68
C MET A 97 8.19 5.22 30.85
N GLY A 98 7.74 4.92 32.07
CA GLY A 98 6.35 4.59 32.34
C GLY A 98 6.05 4.34 33.81
N PHE A 99 4.79 4.02 34.11
CA PHE A 99 4.36 3.75 35.48
C PHE A 99 4.95 2.40 35.96
N PRO A 100 5.67 2.36 37.10
CA PRO A 100 6.34 1.15 37.57
C PRO A 100 5.39 0.16 38.27
N GLY A 101 4.22 0.62 38.71
CA GLY A 101 3.24 -0.20 39.41
C GLY A 101 2.34 -1.05 38.50
N PRO A 102 1.39 -1.80 39.09
CA PRO A 102 0.35 -2.50 38.34
C PRO A 102 -0.68 -1.53 37.78
N PHE A 103 -1.16 -1.76 36.56
CA PHE A 103 -2.13 -0.88 35.88
C PHE A 103 -3.58 -1.13 36.30
N ILE A 104 -3.81 -2.24 37.00
CA ILE A 104 -5.11 -2.64 37.54
C ILE A 104 -4.94 -3.23 38.93
N ASP A 105 -6.05 -3.37 39.68
CA ASP A 105 -6.04 -3.99 41.00
C ASP A 105 -5.52 -5.44 40.93
N PRO A 106 -4.48 -5.81 41.71
CA PRO A 106 -3.98 -7.19 41.81
C PRO A 106 -5.05 -8.20 42.24
N GLY A 107 -6.09 -7.76 42.95
CA GLY A 107 -7.25 -8.54 43.35
C GLY A 107 -8.30 -8.76 42.25
N LEU A 108 -8.21 -8.06 41.12
CA LEU A 108 -9.24 -8.15 40.07
C LEU A 108 -9.29 -9.56 39.44
N GLN A 109 -10.45 -10.22 39.45
CA GLN A 109 -10.66 -11.56 38.91
C GLN A 109 -11.79 -11.52 37.86
N MET A 110 -11.73 -12.44 36.90
CA MET A 110 -12.77 -12.61 35.89
C MET A 110 -13.74 -13.69 36.35
N ALA A 111 -15.03 -13.37 36.40
CA ALA A 111 -16.08 -14.37 36.54
C ALA A 111 -16.51 -14.79 35.13
N LEU A 112 -16.22 -16.03 34.72
CA LEU A 112 -16.65 -16.55 33.41
C LEU A 112 -18.14 -16.90 33.42
N GLN A 113 -18.78 -16.81 32.25
CA GLN A 113 -20.12 -17.32 32.04
C GLN A 113 -20.12 -18.85 32.12
N ASN A 114 -21.20 -19.42 32.69
CA ASN A 114 -21.45 -20.86 32.56
C ASN A 114 -22.05 -21.19 31.17
N ALA A 115 -22.16 -22.47 30.83
CA ALA A 115 -22.64 -22.91 29.51
C ALA A 115 -24.10 -22.46 29.21
N GLU A 116 -24.95 -22.36 30.22
CA GLU A 116 -26.34 -21.91 30.08
C GLU A 116 -26.42 -20.39 29.82
N GLU A 117 -25.62 -19.61 30.52
CA GLU A 117 -25.49 -18.16 30.33
C GLU A 117 -24.85 -17.82 28.98
N ALA A 118 -23.86 -18.60 28.52
CA ALA A 118 -23.23 -18.42 27.21
C ALA A 118 -24.19 -18.71 26.05
N ALA A 119 -25.09 -19.68 26.23
CA ALA A 119 -26.17 -19.99 25.28
C ALA A 119 -27.28 -18.93 25.26
N SER A 120 -27.29 -18.00 26.23
CA SER A 120 -28.24 -16.89 26.31
C SER A 120 -27.72 -15.61 25.64
N GLU A 121 -28.59 -14.62 25.40
CA GLU A 121 -28.20 -13.28 24.95
C GLU A 121 -27.67 -12.37 26.08
N ALA A 122 -27.19 -12.93 27.19
CA ALA A 122 -26.63 -12.15 28.30
C ALA A 122 -25.38 -11.38 27.87
N TRP A 123 -25.22 -10.17 28.40
CA TRP A 123 -24.04 -9.34 28.18
C TRP A 123 -22.77 -10.00 28.74
N ARG A 124 -21.69 -9.93 27.97
CA ARG A 124 -20.35 -10.41 28.36
C ARG A 124 -19.24 -9.57 27.76
N ALA A 125 -18.08 -9.58 28.42
CA ALA A 125 -16.83 -9.09 27.86
C ALA A 125 -16.09 -10.24 27.16
N ASP A 126 -15.56 -9.96 25.98
CA ASP A 126 -14.84 -10.88 25.13
C ASP A 126 -13.50 -10.25 24.74
N TYR A 127 -12.46 -11.06 24.57
CA TYR A 127 -11.14 -10.63 24.07
C TYR A 127 -10.82 -11.45 22.82
N PRO A 128 -11.30 -11.02 21.64
CA PRO A 128 -11.07 -11.76 20.41
C PRO A 128 -9.58 -11.80 20.08
N ASP A 129 -9.12 -12.92 19.51
CA ASP A 129 -7.73 -13.10 19.09
C ASP A 129 -7.25 -11.92 18.24
N ASN A 130 -6.08 -11.38 18.57
CA ASN A 130 -5.42 -10.25 17.91
C ASN A 130 -6.18 -8.92 17.89
N SER A 131 -7.27 -8.78 18.63
CA SER A 131 -7.98 -7.50 18.72
C SER A 131 -7.25 -6.47 19.59
N GLY A 132 -6.43 -6.94 20.54
CA GLY A 132 -5.67 -6.10 21.44
C GLY A 132 -6.50 -5.43 22.55
N TYR A 133 -7.82 -5.61 22.58
CA TYR A 133 -8.76 -4.94 23.49
C TYR A 133 -9.94 -5.83 23.87
N PHE A 134 -10.59 -5.53 25.00
CA PHE A 134 -11.84 -6.15 25.42
C PHE A 134 -13.04 -5.47 24.73
N TYR A 135 -14.05 -6.28 24.38
CA TYR A 135 -15.31 -5.83 23.77
C TYR A 135 -16.51 -6.37 24.54
N VAL A 136 -17.55 -5.56 24.67
CA VAL A 136 -18.84 -6.01 25.23
C VAL A 136 -19.72 -6.56 24.10
N ARG A 137 -20.23 -7.79 24.25
CA ARG A 137 -21.04 -8.50 23.25
C ARG A 137 -22.21 -9.24 23.93
N ARG A 138 -23.17 -9.70 23.11
CA ARG A 138 -24.26 -10.62 23.49
C ARG A 138 -24.21 -11.87 22.61
N GLY A 139 -24.38 -13.05 23.21
CA GLY A 139 -24.53 -14.33 22.51
C GLY A 139 -23.26 -14.83 21.78
N GLY A 140 -23.03 -16.15 21.73
CA GLY A 140 -21.80 -16.80 21.21
C GLY A 140 -20.97 -17.49 22.30
N ASP A 141 -19.68 -17.78 22.04
CA ASP A 141 -18.83 -18.57 22.95
C ASP A 141 -18.73 -17.98 24.37
N PRO A 142 -18.50 -18.82 25.41
CA PRO A 142 -18.42 -18.37 26.81
C PRO A 142 -17.39 -17.26 26.99
N GLY A 143 -17.85 -16.10 27.45
CA GLY A 143 -17.01 -14.94 27.75
C GLY A 143 -17.01 -14.57 29.24
N ILE A 144 -16.49 -13.39 29.54
CA ILE A 144 -16.39 -12.86 30.91
C ILE A 144 -17.71 -12.20 31.28
N ARG A 145 -18.33 -12.71 32.35
CA ARG A 145 -19.62 -12.27 32.86
C ARG A 145 -19.54 -10.97 33.66
N ASP A 146 -18.52 -10.86 34.50
CA ASP A 146 -18.28 -9.73 35.41
C ASP A 146 -16.80 -9.70 35.84
N PHE A 147 -16.31 -8.52 36.24
CA PHE A 147 -15.00 -8.37 36.87
C PHE A 147 -15.22 -8.12 38.37
N VAL A 148 -14.66 -9.02 39.19
CA VAL A 148 -14.91 -9.05 40.64
C VAL A 148 -13.61 -8.91 41.40
N ASN A 149 -13.63 -8.22 42.54
CA ASN A 149 -12.46 -8.12 43.40
C ASN A 149 -12.37 -9.37 44.29
N GLY A 150 -11.29 -10.12 44.13
CA GLY A 150 -10.88 -11.23 44.99
C GLY A 150 -9.67 -10.86 45.86
N PRO A 151 -9.11 -11.83 46.59
CA PRO A 151 -7.87 -11.61 47.35
C PRO A 151 -6.73 -11.18 46.42
N ALA A 152 -5.94 -10.20 46.86
CA ALA A 152 -4.82 -9.67 46.10
C ALA A 152 -3.83 -10.78 45.74
N SER A 153 -3.54 -10.95 44.46
CA SER A 153 -2.49 -11.85 44.00
C SER A 153 -1.12 -11.24 44.30
N PRO A 154 -0.08 -12.05 44.58
CA PRO A 154 1.28 -11.53 44.73
C PRO A 154 1.71 -10.78 43.47
N LEU A 155 2.29 -9.59 43.65
CA LEU A 155 2.77 -8.77 42.54
C LEU A 155 3.93 -9.47 41.85
N LEU A 156 3.77 -9.74 40.55
CA LEU A 156 4.81 -10.33 39.72
C LEU A 156 5.60 -9.24 39.00
N THR A 157 6.92 -9.36 38.99
CA THR A 157 7.82 -8.40 38.35
C THR A 157 8.08 -8.78 36.89
N GLU A 158 8.10 -7.79 36.00
CA GLU A 158 8.35 -7.98 34.57
C GLU A 158 9.36 -6.94 34.03
N LEU A 159 10.25 -7.37 33.14
CA LEU A 159 11.17 -6.48 32.44
C LEU A 159 10.42 -5.73 31.32
N ARG A 160 10.31 -4.40 31.44
CA ARG A 160 9.71 -3.54 30.40
C ARG A 160 10.80 -2.81 29.62
N GLN A 161 10.76 -2.87 28.30
CA GLN A 161 11.81 -2.32 27.44
C GLN A 161 11.35 -1.02 26.78
N GLY A 162 12.16 0.02 26.90
CA GLY A 162 11.98 1.30 26.21
C GLY A 162 13.31 2.00 25.92
N PRO A 163 13.28 3.08 25.12
CA PRO A 163 14.49 3.63 24.49
C PRO A 163 15.44 4.40 25.41
N MET A 164 15.14 4.60 26.72
CA MET A 164 16.06 5.26 27.66
C MET A 164 15.88 4.78 29.12
N PRO A 165 16.95 4.44 29.85
CA PRO A 165 16.87 3.98 31.24
C PRO A 165 16.58 5.12 32.23
N HIS A 166 15.76 4.87 33.27
CA HIS A 166 15.72 5.74 34.46
C HIS A 166 15.42 4.99 35.77
N THR A 167 16.00 5.53 36.84
CA THR A 167 16.00 5.17 38.27
C THR A 167 14.62 5.35 38.96
N PRO A 168 14.21 4.50 39.91
CA PRO A 168 12.85 4.51 40.45
C PRO A 168 12.70 5.37 41.72
N THR A 169 11.76 6.32 41.73
CA THR A 169 11.07 6.79 42.95
C THR A 169 9.73 7.45 42.59
N GLY A 170 8.63 6.86 43.05
CA GLY A 170 7.29 7.43 42.91
C GLY A 170 6.27 6.59 43.66
N GLU A 171 5.74 7.18 44.73
CA GLU A 171 4.83 6.60 45.73
C GLU A 171 3.36 6.62 45.28
N TYR A 172 2.54 5.76 45.89
CA TYR A 172 1.19 5.36 45.48
C TYR A 172 0.16 6.50 45.34
N LEU A 173 -0.71 6.38 44.33
CA LEU A 173 -2.01 7.09 44.24
C LEU A 173 -3.13 6.09 44.56
N THR A 174 -3.54 6.01 45.83
CA THR A 174 -4.75 5.31 46.24
C THR A 174 -5.95 6.25 46.14
N ALA A 175 -6.79 6.04 45.13
CA ALA A 175 -8.13 6.61 45.07
C ALA A 175 -9.16 5.49 44.88
N TYR A 176 -9.33 4.69 45.94
CA TYR A 176 -10.57 3.95 46.17
C TYR A 176 -10.97 4.23 47.61
N THR A 177 -11.90 5.16 47.78
CA THR A 177 -12.53 5.42 49.08
C THR A 177 -13.88 4.74 49.05
N ASP A 178 -14.05 3.71 49.89
CA ASP A 178 -15.31 3.02 50.08
C ASP A 178 -16.43 3.99 50.46
N ARG A 179 -17.59 3.82 49.82
CA ARG A 179 -18.85 4.38 50.31
C ARG A 179 -19.50 3.31 51.21
N PRO A 180 -19.71 3.55 52.51
CA PRO A 180 -20.34 2.56 53.37
C PRO A 180 -21.81 2.36 52.96
N ALA A 181 -22.29 1.13 53.17
CA ALA A 181 -23.65 0.70 52.86
C ALA A 181 -24.71 1.65 53.46
N LEU A 182 -25.64 2.10 52.61
CA LEU A 182 -26.81 2.86 53.04
C LEU A 182 -27.71 1.99 53.91
N ALA A 183 -27.86 2.38 55.18
CA ALA A 183 -28.90 1.87 56.07
C ALA A 183 -30.31 2.23 55.52
N PRO A 184 -31.34 1.42 55.78
CA PRO A 184 -32.70 1.72 55.35
C PRO A 184 -33.22 2.99 56.01
N ALA A 185 -33.85 3.86 55.21
CA ALA A 185 -34.45 5.11 55.65
C ALA A 185 -35.50 4.88 56.74
N SER A 186 -35.36 5.61 57.86
CA SER A 186 -36.35 5.65 58.93
C SER A 186 -37.62 6.38 58.47
N ALA A 187 -38.76 5.82 58.83
CA ALA A 187 -40.07 6.44 58.63
C ALA A 187 -40.21 7.68 59.51
N ALA A 188 -40.44 8.84 58.89
CA ALA A 188 -40.87 10.04 59.60
C ALA A 188 -42.38 9.94 59.90
N ALA A 189 -42.74 10.11 61.17
CA ALA A 189 -44.11 10.13 61.66
C ALA A 189 -44.89 11.35 61.13
N PRO A 190 -46.22 11.24 60.91
CA PRO A 190 -47.05 12.36 60.49
C PRO A 190 -47.26 13.35 61.64
N GLN A 191 -46.99 14.63 61.39
CA GLN A 191 -47.38 15.71 62.30
C GLN A 191 -48.86 16.08 62.08
N ALA A 192 -49.54 16.28 63.19
CA ALA A 192 -50.95 16.66 63.29
C ALA A 192 -51.21 18.06 62.72
N ILE A 193 -52.27 18.20 61.93
CA ILE A 193 -52.88 19.48 61.61
C ILE A 193 -54.18 19.55 62.40
N ALA A 194 -54.22 20.46 63.38
CA ALA A 194 -55.45 20.87 64.05
C ALA A 194 -55.73 22.35 63.71
N VAL A 195 -57.03 22.66 63.68
CA VAL A 195 -57.67 23.99 63.63
C VAL A 195 -57.80 24.61 62.24
N GLN A 196 -58.96 24.42 61.60
CA GLN A 196 -59.82 25.49 61.04
C GLN A 196 -61.25 24.94 60.83
N ASP A 197 -62.14 25.17 61.80
CA ASP A 197 -63.59 24.93 61.67
C ASP A 197 -64.32 26.20 62.10
N GLU A 198 -64.72 27.03 61.12
CA GLU A 198 -65.87 27.95 61.22
C GLU A 198 -66.26 28.57 59.87
N ALA A 199 -65.33 28.66 58.90
CA ALA A 199 -65.64 29.07 57.51
C ALA A 199 -66.24 27.94 56.65
N ALA A 200 -65.89 26.67 56.93
CA ALA A 200 -66.27 25.51 56.14
C ALA A 200 -67.76 25.13 56.21
N ARG A 201 -68.50 25.59 57.24
CA ARG A 201 -69.92 25.25 57.41
C ARG A 201 -70.88 26.02 56.50
N LYS A 202 -70.45 27.12 55.85
CA LYS A 202 -71.26 27.86 54.85
C LYS A 202 -70.93 27.52 53.38
N GLU A 203 -69.92 26.69 53.15
CA GLU A 203 -69.50 26.26 51.80
C GLU A 203 -70.10 24.90 51.40
N LYS A 204 -70.63 24.15 52.38
CA LYS A 204 -71.16 22.79 52.21
C LYS A 204 -72.43 22.68 51.35
N ASP A 205 -73.13 23.79 51.11
CA ASP A 205 -74.36 23.85 50.28
C ASP A 205 -74.12 24.39 48.85
N LYS A 206 -72.88 24.74 48.49
CA LYS A 206 -72.55 25.24 47.15
C LYS A 206 -72.12 24.10 46.22
N VAL A 207 -72.57 24.14 44.97
CA VAL A 207 -72.21 23.13 43.97
C VAL A 207 -70.84 23.47 43.40
N LYS A 208 -69.87 22.56 43.52
CA LYS A 208 -68.53 22.71 42.95
C LYS A 208 -68.57 22.59 41.44
N LEU A 209 -67.96 23.52 40.72
CA LEU A 209 -67.87 23.43 39.25
C LEU A 209 -67.04 22.20 38.84
N PRO A 210 -67.46 21.45 37.80
CA PRO A 210 -66.69 20.33 37.28
C PRO A 210 -65.33 20.79 36.72
N LYS A 211 -64.36 19.87 36.70
CA LYS A 211 -63.15 20.06 35.89
C LYS A 211 -63.54 20.05 34.41
N GLY A 212 -62.85 20.83 33.61
CA GLY A 212 -62.99 20.79 32.15
C GLY A 212 -61.79 20.11 31.53
N GLN A 213 -61.65 20.28 30.23
CA GLN A 213 -60.67 19.58 29.43
C GLN A 213 -59.93 20.51 28.47
N PHE A 214 -58.71 20.13 28.14
CA PHE A 214 -57.94 20.78 27.09
C PHE A 214 -58.27 20.09 25.76
N LEU A 215 -58.58 20.89 24.75
CA LEU A 215 -58.76 20.43 23.38
C LEU A 215 -57.60 20.96 22.52
N GLN A 216 -56.93 20.07 21.79
CA GLN A 216 -55.91 20.41 20.80
C GLN A 216 -56.54 20.63 19.43
N ARG A 217 -56.01 21.58 18.68
CA ARG A 217 -56.42 21.82 17.28
C ARG A 217 -55.98 20.65 16.38
N THR A 218 -56.90 20.09 15.60
CA THR A 218 -56.59 19.06 14.60
C THR A 218 -55.94 19.73 13.37
N ASP A 219 -55.06 18.99 12.70
CA ASP A 219 -54.20 19.41 11.59
C ASP A 219 -54.87 20.31 10.52
N GLY A 220 -54.42 21.57 10.45
CA GLY A 220 -54.44 22.45 9.26
C GLY A 220 -55.78 22.85 8.64
N SER A 221 -56.89 22.22 9.01
CA SER A 221 -58.23 22.50 8.48
C SER A 221 -59.04 23.31 9.49
N SER A 222 -59.78 24.28 8.97
CA SER A 222 -60.57 25.24 9.73
C SER A 222 -61.63 24.53 10.60
N GLY A 223 -61.33 24.32 11.89
CA GLY A 223 -62.35 24.21 12.95
C GLY A 223 -62.37 22.97 13.84
N GLY A 224 -61.54 21.95 13.60
CA GLY A 224 -61.51 20.74 14.43
C GLY A 224 -60.72 20.89 15.72
N TYR A 225 -61.33 20.60 16.87
CA TYR A 225 -60.66 20.46 18.17
C TYR A 225 -60.93 19.06 18.74
N ALA A 226 -59.88 18.37 19.19
CA ALA A 226 -59.96 17.04 19.80
C ALA A 226 -59.42 17.05 21.23
N VAL A 227 -59.85 16.14 22.09
CA VAL A 227 -59.39 16.07 23.49
C VAL A 227 -57.89 15.81 23.56
N TYR A 228 -57.16 16.62 24.33
CA TYR A 228 -55.73 16.44 24.60
C TYR A 228 -55.54 15.59 25.87
N ASN A 229 -55.13 14.34 25.68
CA ASN A 229 -54.96 13.35 26.76
C ASN A 229 -53.56 13.39 27.40
N GLY A 230 -52.75 14.42 27.17
CA GLY A 230 -51.38 14.49 27.68
C GLY A 230 -50.37 13.64 26.89
N GLU A 231 -50.73 13.20 25.69
CA GLU A 231 -49.86 12.43 24.81
C GLU A 231 -48.73 13.28 24.23
N GLN A 232 -47.61 12.64 23.89
CA GLN A 232 -46.53 13.33 23.18
C GLN A 232 -46.92 13.60 21.72
N LEU A 233 -46.84 14.87 21.31
CA LEU A 233 -47.18 15.33 19.96
C LEU A 233 -45.93 15.50 19.08
N VAL A 234 -46.05 15.31 17.76
CA VAL A 234 -44.93 15.56 16.84
C VAL A 234 -44.53 17.03 16.92
N LEU A 235 -43.22 17.32 16.90
CA LEU A 235 -42.70 18.69 17.05
C LEU A 235 -43.24 19.66 15.98
N THR A 236 -43.61 19.16 14.79
CA THR A 236 -44.27 19.93 13.71
C THR A 236 -45.62 20.54 14.10
N ASN A 237 -46.26 20.05 15.16
CA ASN A 237 -47.51 20.59 15.69
C ASN A 237 -47.30 21.83 16.56
N TYR A 238 -46.04 22.19 16.84
CA TYR A 238 -45.66 23.36 17.63
C TYR A 238 -45.27 24.55 16.74
N PRO A 239 -45.61 25.78 17.14
CA PRO A 239 -46.22 26.12 18.41
C PRO A 239 -47.73 25.78 18.45
N LEU A 240 -48.18 25.21 19.57
CA LEU A 240 -49.50 24.59 19.70
C LEU A 240 -50.59 25.62 20.05
N GLU A 241 -51.81 25.33 19.60
CA GLU A 241 -53.04 26.04 19.98
C GLU A 241 -53.96 25.10 20.76
N ILE A 242 -54.30 25.47 21.99
CA ILE A 242 -55.17 24.69 22.88
C ILE A 242 -56.39 25.50 23.25
N ARG A 243 -57.57 24.89 23.14
CA ARG A 243 -58.82 25.43 23.65
C ARG A 243 -59.17 24.79 24.98
N VAL A 244 -59.59 25.60 25.95
CA VAL A 244 -60.20 25.10 27.19
C VAL A 244 -61.69 24.93 26.96
N ALA A 245 -62.20 23.72 27.11
CA ALA A 245 -63.61 23.41 26.95
C ALA A 245 -64.20 22.88 28.26
N SER A 246 -65.49 23.18 28.44
CA SER A 246 -66.34 22.59 29.46
C SER A 246 -67.45 21.80 28.78
N ASP A 247 -67.79 20.66 29.36
CA ASP A 247 -68.84 19.78 28.85
C ASP A 247 -70.22 20.15 29.43
N PHE A 248 -70.29 21.26 30.17
CA PHE A 248 -71.45 21.68 30.94
C PHE A 248 -72.00 23.03 30.44
N ALA A 249 -73.30 23.07 30.15
CA ALA A 249 -74.04 24.24 29.66
C ALA A 249 -74.41 25.22 30.80
N LEU A 250 -73.45 25.60 31.66
CA LEU A 250 -73.68 26.59 32.72
C LEU A 250 -73.37 28.01 32.21
N PRO A 251 -74.30 28.98 32.29
CA PRO A 251 -74.14 30.29 31.65
C PRO A 251 -73.22 31.29 32.39
N LYS A 252 -72.53 30.91 33.47
CA LYS A 252 -71.89 31.86 34.41
C LYS A 252 -70.55 31.39 34.98
N TYR A 253 -69.51 31.34 34.16
CA TYR A 253 -68.12 31.15 34.59
C TYR A 253 -67.15 31.98 33.76
N THR A 254 -65.96 32.23 34.30
CA THR A 254 -64.81 32.69 33.52
C THR A 254 -63.69 31.66 33.60
N VAL A 255 -62.94 31.48 32.52
CA VAL A 255 -61.79 30.56 32.50
C VAL A 255 -60.57 31.34 32.95
N GLN A 256 -59.88 30.84 33.98
CA GLN A 256 -58.58 31.36 34.40
C GLN A 256 -57.48 30.37 34.03
N VAL A 257 -56.42 30.87 33.41
CA VAL A 257 -55.27 30.07 32.98
C VAL A 257 -53.99 30.65 33.56
N SER A 258 -53.12 29.76 34.04
CA SER A 258 -51.73 30.03 34.37
C SER A 258 -50.85 29.20 33.44
N VAL A 259 -49.81 29.82 32.89
CA VAL A 259 -48.81 29.19 32.03
C VAL A 259 -47.47 29.23 32.76
N ASN A 260 -46.81 28.08 32.89
CA ASN A 260 -45.52 27.90 33.57
C ASN A 260 -45.48 28.48 35.01
N GLY A 261 -46.58 28.33 35.76
CA GLY A 261 -46.67 28.82 37.15
C GLY A 261 -46.81 30.35 37.28
N GLY A 262 -47.07 31.06 36.18
CA GLY A 262 -47.40 32.49 36.20
C GLY A 262 -48.72 32.81 36.92
N GLN A 263 -49.01 34.09 37.09
CA GLN A 263 -50.29 34.53 37.67
C GLN A 263 -51.47 34.07 36.79
N PHE A 264 -52.58 33.67 37.42
CA PHE A 264 -53.80 33.31 36.71
C PHE A 264 -54.38 34.52 35.97
N GLN A 265 -54.56 34.38 34.66
CA GLN A 265 -55.17 35.39 33.80
C GLN A 265 -56.54 34.92 33.31
N ASN A 266 -57.48 35.86 33.16
CA ASN A 266 -58.79 35.57 32.59
C ASN A 266 -58.65 35.39 31.07
N LEU A 267 -59.13 34.27 30.55
CA LEU A 267 -59.13 33.97 29.11
C LEU A 267 -60.46 34.42 28.49
N ALA A 268 -60.40 35.14 27.37
CA ALA A 268 -61.59 35.58 26.63
C ALA A 268 -62.13 34.47 25.71
N ASP A 269 -63.42 34.50 25.41
CA ASP A 269 -64.08 33.59 24.47
C ASP A 269 -63.71 33.97 23.02
N PRO A 270 -63.29 33.02 22.14
CA PRO A 270 -63.08 31.59 22.35
C PRO A 270 -61.86 31.32 23.23
N TYR A 271 -62.07 30.59 24.34
CA TYR A 271 -61.08 30.28 25.40
C TYR A 271 -59.85 29.51 24.88
N VAL A 272 -59.02 30.17 24.07
CA VAL A 272 -57.94 29.60 23.28
C VAL A 272 -56.61 30.22 23.69
N ILE A 273 -55.64 29.35 23.94
CA ILE A 273 -54.26 29.72 24.25
C ILE A 273 -53.42 29.38 23.00
N ARG A 274 -52.67 30.37 22.51
CA ARG A 274 -51.87 30.27 21.29
C ARG A 274 -50.38 30.30 21.61
N ASN A 275 -49.57 29.91 20.63
CA ASN A 275 -48.12 30.00 20.66
C ASN A 275 -47.47 29.21 21.81
N LEU A 276 -48.06 28.09 22.20
CA LEU A 276 -47.54 27.27 23.28
C LEU A 276 -46.35 26.43 22.79
N ASP A 277 -45.23 26.51 23.48
CA ASP A 277 -44.02 25.74 23.20
C ASP A 277 -44.07 24.37 23.89
N PRO A 278 -43.26 23.38 23.44
CA PRO A 278 -43.05 22.14 24.19
C PRO A 278 -42.68 22.42 25.65
N GLU A 279 -43.03 21.49 26.54
CA GLU A 279 -42.80 21.51 27.99
C GLU A 279 -43.56 22.58 28.78
N THR A 280 -44.35 23.41 28.10
CA THR A 280 -45.19 24.38 28.75
C THR A 280 -46.20 23.68 29.68
N VAL A 281 -46.23 24.07 30.94
CA VAL A 281 -47.22 23.62 31.92
C VAL A 281 -48.40 24.58 31.88
N VAL A 282 -49.56 24.10 31.46
CA VAL A 282 -50.80 24.89 31.43
C VAL A 282 -51.69 24.43 32.56
N VAL A 283 -52.06 25.34 33.44
CA VAL A 283 -53.01 25.11 34.54
C VAL A 283 -54.25 25.95 34.29
N ALA A 284 -55.41 25.32 34.21
CA ALA A 284 -56.68 26.01 34.03
C ALA A 284 -57.64 25.71 35.18
N LYS A 285 -58.52 26.67 35.47
CA LYS A 285 -59.66 26.49 36.37
C LYS A 285 -60.84 27.32 35.92
N PHE A 286 -62.05 26.86 36.22
CA PHE A 286 -63.27 27.62 36.02
C PHE A 286 -63.56 28.40 37.29
N LYS A 287 -63.58 29.73 37.17
CA LYS A 287 -63.95 30.64 38.24
C LYS A 287 -65.44 30.97 38.13
N SER A 288 -66.18 30.78 39.23
CA SER A 288 -67.60 31.12 39.25
C SER A 288 -67.80 32.64 39.18
N THR A 289 -68.72 33.10 38.33
CA THR A 289 -69.19 34.50 38.37
C THR A 289 -70.37 34.69 39.33
N ASP A 290 -70.91 33.61 39.88
CA ASP A 290 -71.95 33.59 40.91
C ASP A 290 -71.43 32.85 42.15
N THR A 291 -70.66 33.56 42.97
CA THR A 291 -70.04 33.04 44.20
C THR A 291 -71.05 32.71 45.30
N SER A 292 -72.33 33.01 45.10
CA SER A 292 -73.40 32.66 46.05
C SER A 292 -73.85 31.20 45.93
N ARG A 293 -73.74 30.61 44.72
CA ARG A 293 -74.25 29.27 44.39
C ARG A 293 -73.18 28.24 44.04
N TYR A 294 -72.04 28.69 43.49
CA TYR A 294 -71.01 27.79 43.00
C TYR A 294 -69.63 28.09 43.60
N VAL A 295 -68.85 27.03 43.77
CA VAL A 295 -67.42 27.07 44.12
C VAL A 295 -66.61 26.82 42.86
N ASP A 296 -65.45 27.47 42.75
CA ASP A 296 -64.49 27.29 41.65
C ASP A 296 -64.18 25.80 41.41
N SER A 297 -63.86 25.45 40.16
CA SER A 297 -63.41 24.10 39.86
C SER A 297 -62.05 23.85 40.51
N ASP A 298 -61.73 22.59 40.78
CA ASP A 298 -60.34 22.22 41.03
C ASP A 298 -59.48 22.59 39.80
N PRO A 299 -58.26 23.09 40.01
CA PRO A 299 -57.35 23.32 38.90
C PRO A 299 -57.02 21.98 38.23
N PHE A 300 -57.02 22.00 36.90
CA PHE A 300 -56.55 20.89 36.08
C PHE A 300 -55.35 21.39 35.28
N ALA A 301 -54.31 20.56 35.26
CA ALA A 301 -53.04 20.90 34.65
C ALA A 301 -52.70 19.87 33.58
N SER A 302 -52.04 20.32 32.53
CA SER A 302 -51.41 19.43 31.57
C SER A 302 -50.05 19.99 31.17
N THR A 303 -49.08 19.09 31.02
CA THR A 303 -47.76 19.43 30.50
C THR A 303 -47.74 19.07 29.03
N LEU A 304 -47.41 20.05 28.20
CA LEU A 304 -47.26 19.82 26.76
C LEU A 304 -45.97 19.08 26.52
N ARG A 305 -46.03 17.93 25.86
CA ARG A 305 -44.83 17.15 25.56
C ARG A 305 -44.73 16.97 24.05
N ALA A 306 -43.56 17.28 23.51
CA ALA A 306 -43.25 16.91 22.14
C ALA A 306 -42.60 15.52 22.11
N ARG A 307 -42.82 14.79 21.02
CA ARG A 307 -42.03 13.61 20.68
C ARG A 307 -40.64 14.09 20.28
N PRO A 308 -39.58 13.56 20.88
CA PRO A 308 -38.23 13.98 20.54
C PRO A 308 -37.92 13.73 19.06
N VAL A 309 -37.40 14.74 18.37
CA VAL A 309 -36.93 14.61 16.98
C VAL A 309 -35.42 14.41 16.99
N SER A 310 -34.97 13.34 16.33
CA SER A 310 -33.54 13.05 16.17
C SER A 310 -32.99 13.71 14.91
N VAL A 311 -32.00 14.59 15.07
CA VAL A 311 -31.37 15.32 13.97
C VAL A 311 -30.00 14.72 13.68
N THR A 312 -29.85 14.11 12.50
CA THR A 312 -28.63 13.40 12.09
C THR A 312 -27.82 14.19 11.08
N PRO A 313 -26.52 14.43 11.33
CA PRO A 313 -25.62 14.97 10.31
C PRO A 313 -25.30 13.92 9.24
N ILE A 314 -25.32 14.33 7.97
CA ILE A 314 -25.02 13.49 6.80
C ILE A 314 -24.09 14.21 5.82
N PHE A 315 -23.31 13.44 5.06
CA PHE A 315 -22.66 13.91 3.83
C PHE A 315 -23.59 13.59 2.64
N PRO A 316 -23.99 14.57 1.82
CA PRO A 316 -24.83 14.31 0.65
C PRO A 316 -24.08 13.42 -0.35
N ALA A 317 -24.82 12.65 -1.15
CA ALA A 317 -24.25 11.68 -2.08
C ALA A 317 -23.28 12.30 -3.12
N SER A 318 -23.50 13.57 -3.48
CA SER A 318 -22.60 14.34 -4.36
C SER A 318 -21.21 14.58 -3.74
N ASP A 319 -21.15 14.61 -2.41
CA ASP A 319 -19.98 14.97 -1.61
C ASP A 319 -19.48 13.77 -0.80
N ALA A 320 -19.82 12.56 -1.23
CA ALA A 320 -19.45 11.33 -0.56
C ALA A 320 -17.92 11.24 -0.43
N ILE A 321 -17.46 11.16 0.82
CA ILE A 321 -16.05 11.02 1.16
C ILE A 321 -15.64 9.57 0.82
N PRO A 322 -14.75 9.36 -0.16
CA PRO A 322 -14.31 8.01 -0.48
C PRO A 322 -13.48 7.43 0.67
N PRO A 323 -13.51 6.10 0.90
CA PRO A 323 -12.71 5.48 1.96
C PRO A 323 -11.20 5.59 1.67
N GLN A 324 -10.83 5.60 0.40
CA GLN A 324 -9.46 5.76 -0.06
C GLN A 324 -9.37 6.76 -1.22
N MET A 325 -8.26 7.48 -1.30
CA MET A 325 -8.02 8.50 -2.34
C MET A 325 -6.61 8.37 -2.92
N THR A 326 -6.51 8.34 -4.25
CA THR A 326 -5.22 8.39 -4.95
C THR A 326 -4.70 9.83 -5.07
N TYR A 327 -3.39 9.99 -5.30
CA TYR A 327 -2.76 11.31 -5.48
C TYR A 327 -3.43 12.15 -6.58
N ALA A 328 -3.83 11.51 -7.70
CA ALA A 328 -4.52 12.19 -8.80
C ALA A 328 -5.96 12.62 -8.46
N GLN A 329 -6.66 11.83 -7.62
CA GLN A 329 -8.01 12.17 -7.12
C GLN A 329 -7.98 13.29 -6.09
N ALA A 330 -6.84 13.52 -5.42
CA ALA A 330 -6.61 14.65 -4.53
C ALA A 330 -6.13 15.91 -5.28
N GLY A 331 -6.15 15.91 -6.62
CA GLY A 331 -5.71 17.04 -7.45
C GLY A 331 -4.22 17.05 -7.81
N GLY A 332 -3.45 16.03 -7.43
CA GLY A 332 -2.06 15.89 -7.81
C GLY A 332 -1.86 15.58 -9.30
N GLN A 333 -0.86 16.18 -9.93
CA GLN A 333 -0.58 15.93 -11.35
C GLN A 333 0.30 14.70 -11.56
N MET A 334 -0.17 13.74 -12.36
CA MET A 334 0.53 12.51 -12.72
C MET A 334 0.65 12.41 -14.24
N VAL A 335 1.74 11.82 -14.73
CA VAL A 335 1.92 11.55 -16.17
C VAL A 335 0.79 10.66 -16.68
N GLY A 336 0.12 11.10 -17.73
CA GLY A 336 -0.93 10.33 -18.40
C GLY A 336 -2.26 10.25 -17.64
N VAL A 337 -2.42 10.97 -16.53
CA VAL A 337 -3.66 10.99 -15.73
C VAL A 337 -4.19 12.41 -15.60
N THR A 338 -5.46 12.62 -15.94
CA THR A 338 -6.14 13.91 -15.73
C THR A 338 -6.54 14.05 -14.26
N PRO A 339 -6.09 15.09 -13.53
CA PRO A 339 -6.45 15.28 -12.13
C PRO A 339 -7.94 15.63 -11.99
N VAL A 340 -8.57 15.08 -10.96
CA VAL A 340 -9.97 15.39 -10.61
C VAL A 340 -9.95 16.23 -9.34
N VAL A 341 -10.35 17.50 -9.43
CA VAL A 341 -10.47 18.36 -8.25
C VAL A 341 -11.82 18.11 -7.60
N ARG A 342 -11.82 17.59 -6.36
CA ARG A 342 -13.03 17.51 -5.52
C ARG A 342 -12.93 18.52 -4.39
N SER A 343 -13.77 19.57 -4.41
CA SER A 343 -14.05 20.44 -3.26
C SER A 343 -15.25 21.36 -3.53
N PRO A 344 -16.01 21.79 -2.51
CA PRO A 344 -15.87 21.52 -1.05
C PRO A 344 -16.83 20.43 -0.51
N ILE A 345 -16.51 19.83 0.64
CA ILE A 345 -17.42 18.90 1.36
C ILE A 345 -18.48 19.72 2.10
N VAL A 346 -19.76 19.40 1.91
CA VAL A 346 -20.87 20.00 2.66
C VAL A 346 -21.45 18.98 3.64
N VAL A 347 -21.79 19.42 4.85
CA VAL A 347 -22.55 18.62 5.83
C VAL A 347 -24.00 19.10 5.84
N ARG A 348 -24.95 18.17 5.76
CA ARG A 348 -26.38 18.44 5.83
C ARG A 348 -27.03 17.72 7.01
N LEU A 349 -28.25 18.09 7.35
CA LEU A 349 -29.04 17.43 8.39
C LEU A 349 -30.23 16.72 7.73
N GLU A 350 -30.32 15.40 7.89
CA GLU A 350 -31.29 14.56 7.15
C GLU A 350 -32.75 14.79 7.58
N ASN A 351 -32.97 15.06 8.88
CA ASN A 351 -34.31 15.19 9.47
C ASN A 351 -34.70 16.62 9.87
N ILE A 352 -33.94 17.62 9.40
CA ILE A 352 -34.17 19.02 9.81
C ILE A 352 -35.56 19.54 9.40
N ASP A 353 -36.16 18.95 8.36
CA ASP A 353 -37.49 19.33 7.89
C ASP A 353 -38.61 19.00 8.88
N GLN A 354 -38.38 18.05 9.79
CA GLN A 354 -39.31 17.70 10.88
C GLN A 354 -39.24 18.68 12.07
N VAL A 355 -38.25 19.58 12.09
CA VAL A 355 -38.11 20.62 13.11
C VAL A 355 -38.76 21.91 12.59
N PRO A 356 -39.74 22.52 13.26
CA PRO A 356 -40.28 23.82 12.86
C PRO A 356 -39.21 24.91 12.77
N ALA A 357 -39.34 25.86 11.83
CA ALA A 357 -38.37 26.93 11.60
C ALA A 357 -38.02 27.74 12.87
N LYS A 358 -38.97 27.92 13.80
CA LYS A 358 -38.76 28.59 15.10
C LYS A 358 -37.65 27.95 15.94
N TYR A 359 -37.49 26.62 15.85
CA TYR A 359 -36.51 25.85 16.61
C TYR A 359 -35.23 25.54 15.81
N ARG A 360 -35.11 26.03 14.56
CA ARG A 360 -33.90 25.89 13.72
C ARG A 360 -32.93 27.06 13.93
N SER A 361 -32.54 27.32 15.18
CA SER A 361 -31.59 28.39 15.50
C SER A 361 -30.52 27.92 16.47
N SER A 362 -29.43 28.70 16.58
CA SER A 362 -28.32 28.45 17.49
C SER A 362 -28.72 28.42 18.98
N ASN A 363 -29.96 28.83 19.31
CA ASN A 363 -30.51 28.76 20.66
C ASN A 363 -31.02 27.35 21.03
N TYR A 364 -31.25 26.48 20.04
CA TYR A 364 -31.81 25.15 20.24
C TYR A 364 -30.89 24.04 19.74
N LEU A 365 -30.11 24.30 18.68
CA LEU A 365 -29.18 23.36 18.08
C LEU A 365 -27.82 24.01 17.86
N GLN A 366 -26.75 23.27 18.12
CA GLN A 366 -25.39 23.66 17.80
C GLN A 366 -24.74 22.58 16.93
N ALA A 367 -24.26 22.94 15.74
CA ALA A 367 -23.50 22.02 14.90
C ALA A 367 -22.01 22.14 15.26
N LEU A 368 -21.38 21.00 15.51
CA LEU A 368 -19.95 20.87 15.79
C LEU A 368 -19.31 20.12 14.62
N TYR A 369 -18.28 20.71 14.03
CA TYR A 369 -17.54 20.08 12.95
C TYR A 369 -16.05 20.22 13.21
N THR A 370 -15.32 19.14 12.99
CA THR A 370 -13.85 19.16 13.05
C THR A 370 -13.26 18.27 11.96
N ARG A 371 -12.10 18.71 11.51
CA ARG A 371 -11.24 17.98 10.59
C ARG A 371 -9.91 17.79 11.29
N THR A 372 -9.48 16.54 11.41
CA THR A 372 -8.20 16.22 12.04
C THR A 372 -7.46 15.19 11.21
N THR A 373 -6.14 15.30 11.21
CA THR A 373 -5.24 14.29 10.66
C THR A 373 -4.78 13.29 11.74
N THR A 374 -5.11 13.55 13.01
CA THR A 374 -4.76 12.74 14.17
C THR A 374 -5.87 11.74 14.52
N ALA A 375 -5.52 10.56 15.04
CA ALA A 375 -6.49 9.49 15.30
C ALA A 375 -7.45 9.77 16.47
N ARG A 376 -7.13 10.70 17.37
CA ARG A 376 -7.85 10.90 18.65
C ARG A 376 -8.71 12.15 18.63
N TYR A 377 -10.00 11.94 18.92
CA TYR A 377 -10.99 13.00 19.13
C TYR A 377 -10.81 13.71 20.49
N THR A 378 -10.23 13.02 21.47
CA THR A 378 -10.13 13.47 22.86
C THR A 378 -9.25 14.70 23.10
N ASP A 379 -8.37 15.04 22.15
CA ASP A 379 -7.40 16.13 22.31
C ASP A 379 -7.83 17.44 21.61
N VAL A 380 -8.89 17.40 20.79
CA VAL A 380 -9.39 18.62 20.12
C VAL A 380 -10.47 19.24 20.99
N GLN A 381 -10.03 20.00 22.01
CA GLN A 381 -10.83 21.10 22.55
C GLN A 381 -11.30 21.95 21.37
N ALA A 382 -12.59 21.81 21.04
CA ALA A 382 -13.40 22.68 20.21
C ALA A 382 -12.62 23.73 19.39
N VAL A 383 -12.11 23.36 18.21
CA VAL A 383 -12.16 24.30 17.08
C VAL A 383 -13.60 24.30 16.56
N ALA A 384 -14.54 24.56 17.46
CA ALA A 384 -15.93 24.81 17.13
C ALA A 384 -15.95 26.20 16.52
N THR A 385 -15.82 26.28 15.20
CA THR A 385 -16.36 27.44 14.52
C THR A 385 -17.87 27.35 14.74
N ASN A 386 -18.39 28.20 15.62
CA ASN A 386 -19.83 28.37 15.79
C ASN A 386 -20.37 28.93 14.46
N ALA A 387 -20.58 28.07 13.46
CA ALA A 387 -21.14 28.53 12.21
C ALA A 387 -22.62 28.80 12.46
N ALA A 388 -23.04 30.03 12.17
CA ALA A 388 -24.43 30.43 12.27
C ALA A 388 -25.28 29.55 11.34
N PHE A 389 -26.39 29.03 11.84
CA PHE A 389 -27.37 28.31 11.03
C PHE A 389 -28.02 29.28 10.03
N SER A 390 -27.69 29.15 8.75
CA SER A 390 -28.42 29.80 7.64
C SER A 390 -29.17 28.75 6.83
N ALA A 391 -30.44 28.52 7.20
CA ALA A 391 -31.35 27.57 6.53
C ALA A 391 -30.89 26.09 6.66
N PRO A 392 -31.54 25.06 6.06
CA PRO A 392 -31.42 23.63 6.45
C PRO A 392 -30.02 23.01 6.21
N THR A 393 -29.07 23.82 5.74
CA THR A 393 -27.70 23.44 5.43
C THR A 393 -26.75 24.19 6.36
N PHE A 394 -25.91 23.45 7.06
CA PHE A 394 -24.71 24.01 7.67
C PHE A 394 -23.71 24.24 6.52
N THR A 395 -23.21 25.47 6.35
CA THR A 395 -22.12 25.73 5.40
C THR A 395 -20.81 25.64 6.18
N PRO A 396 -20.13 24.49 6.21
CA PRO A 396 -18.83 24.39 6.88
C PRO A 396 -17.84 25.36 6.23
N VAL A 397 -16.88 25.83 7.01
CA VAL A 397 -15.66 26.47 6.50
C VAL A 397 -15.06 25.54 5.44
N THR A 398 -14.80 26.08 4.24
CA THR A 398 -14.28 25.33 3.10
C THR A 398 -12.96 24.63 3.46
N ASN A 399 -13.01 23.31 3.63
CA ASN A 399 -11.83 22.48 3.82
C ASN A 399 -11.75 21.49 2.67
N SER A 400 -10.76 21.69 1.79
CA SER A 400 -10.55 20.85 0.61
C SER A 400 -9.98 19.47 0.98
N ILE A 401 -10.40 18.43 0.25
CA ILE A 401 -9.74 17.12 0.25
C ILE A 401 -8.72 17.09 -0.90
N ASP A 402 -7.73 17.97 -0.83
CA ASP A 402 -6.65 18.03 -1.81
C ASP A 402 -5.32 17.54 -1.21
N VAL A 403 -4.29 17.43 -2.04
CA VAL A 403 -2.94 17.02 -1.63
C VAL A 403 -2.41 17.88 -0.48
N ALA A 404 -2.64 19.20 -0.50
CA ALA A 404 -2.20 20.11 0.55
C ALA A 404 -2.96 19.87 1.87
N GLY A 405 -4.23 19.49 1.77
CA GLY A 405 -5.07 19.09 2.88
C GLY A 405 -4.44 17.96 3.69
N PHE A 406 -4.02 16.87 3.07
CA PHE A 406 -3.43 15.74 3.81
C PHE A 406 -2.13 16.10 4.55
N GLY A 407 -1.40 17.13 4.11
CA GLY A 407 -0.15 17.54 4.75
C GLY A 407 0.84 16.38 4.76
N ALA A 408 1.35 16.00 5.94
CA ALA A 408 2.24 14.83 6.12
C ALA A 408 1.49 13.54 6.55
N SER A 409 0.16 13.58 6.62
CA SER A 409 -0.65 12.53 7.26
C SER A 409 -1.25 11.58 6.24
N LYS A 410 -1.26 10.28 6.55
CA LYS A 410 -1.83 9.24 5.66
C LYS A 410 -3.36 9.15 5.66
N ARG A 411 -4.00 9.87 6.59
CA ARG A 411 -5.44 9.82 6.83
C ARG A 411 -5.96 11.19 7.24
N ILE A 412 -7.18 11.48 6.85
CA ILE A 412 -7.98 12.60 7.34
C ILE A 412 -9.27 12.03 7.90
N ARG A 413 -9.61 12.45 9.10
CA ARG A 413 -10.88 12.15 9.76
C ARG A 413 -11.75 13.39 9.77
N PHE A 414 -12.99 13.20 9.36
CA PHE A 414 -14.05 14.19 9.34
C PHE A 414 -15.07 13.79 10.39
N PHE A 415 -15.30 14.69 11.34
CA PHE A 415 -16.26 14.49 12.40
C PHE A 415 -17.28 15.62 12.35
N ALA A 416 -18.56 15.27 12.32
CA ALA A 416 -19.67 16.19 12.46
C ALA A 416 -20.64 15.68 13.51
N SER A 417 -21.06 16.54 14.42
CA SER A 417 -22.07 16.23 15.43
C SER A 417 -23.03 17.40 15.56
N VAL A 418 -24.23 17.10 16.05
CA VAL A 418 -25.21 18.12 16.43
C VAL A 418 -25.43 17.98 17.91
N GLN A 419 -25.26 19.07 18.66
CA GLN A 419 -25.62 19.13 20.07
C GLN A 419 -26.99 19.79 20.19
N SER A 420 -27.90 19.14 20.91
CA SER A 420 -29.16 19.74 21.33
C SER A 420 -28.95 20.53 22.62
N LEU A 421 -29.45 21.77 22.64
CA LEU A 421 -29.50 22.60 23.85
C LEU A 421 -30.83 22.42 24.61
N GLN A 422 -31.78 21.65 24.05
CA GLN A 422 -33.07 21.32 24.63
C GLN A 422 -33.35 19.81 24.43
N PRO A 423 -32.76 18.94 25.28
CA PRO A 423 -32.76 17.49 25.08
C PRO A 423 -34.16 16.87 25.18
N ASP A 424 -35.11 17.57 25.79
CA ASP A 424 -36.45 17.05 26.05
C ASP A 424 -37.31 16.90 24.78
N PHE A 425 -36.98 17.61 23.70
CA PHE A 425 -37.72 17.51 22.42
C PHE A 425 -36.84 17.55 21.17
N LEU A 426 -35.54 17.84 21.30
CA LEU A 426 -34.55 17.68 20.25
C LEU A 426 -33.46 16.76 20.75
N VAL A 427 -33.21 15.66 20.06
CA VAL A 427 -32.18 14.70 20.45
C VAL A 427 -31.09 14.71 19.39
N ALA A 428 -29.86 14.83 19.86
CA ALA A 428 -28.68 14.62 19.03
C ALA A 428 -28.60 13.15 18.62
N ALA A 429 -28.56 12.87 17.32
CA ALA A 429 -28.22 11.54 16.83
C ALA A 429 -26.73 11.24 17.03
N ASP A 430 -26.33 10.01 16.72
CA ASP A 430 -24.93 9.62 16.73
C ASP A 430 -24.10 10.56 15.83
N PRO A 431 -22.88 10.92 16.25
CA PRO A 431 -22.02 11.77 15.46
C PRO A 431 -21.63 11.07 14.15
N LEU A 432 -21.56 11.85 13.08
CA LEU A 432 -21.04 11.42 11.80
C LEU A 432 -19.52 11.40 11.85
N ASP A 433 -18.95 10.23 11.63
CA ASP A 433 -17.51 10.02 11.59
C ASP A 433 -17.13 9.29 10.31
N LYS A 434 -16.30 9.95 9.49
CA LYS A 434 -15.77 9.38 8.25
C LYS A 434 -14.28 9.62 8.18
N THR A 435 -13.57 8.56 7.84
CA THR A 435 -12.14 8.61 7.56
C THR A 435 -11.92 8.34 6.09
N THR A 436 -11.04 9.14 5.48
CA THR A 436 -10.45 8.85 4.19
C THR A 436 -8.96 8.61 4.38
N GLU A 437 -8.44 7.60 3.70
CA GLU A 437 -7.03 7.26 3.72
C GLU A 437 -6.41 7.44 2.35
N ILE A 438 -5.09 7.59 2.32
CA ILE A 438 -4.35 7.66 1.07
C ILE A 438 -4.20 6.26 0.48
N GLN A 439 -4.62 6.11 -0.77
CA GLN A 439 -4.25 4.98 -1.60
C GLN A 439 -2.89 5.26 -2.25
N THR A 440 -1.85 4.61 -1.72
CA THR A 440 -0.49 4.79 -2.23
C THR A 440 -0.37 4.36 -3.68
N THR A 441 0.32 5.16 -4.49
CA THR A 441 0.62 4.83 -5.89
C THR A 441 2.05 4.25 -5.99
N PRO A 442 2.26 3.07 -6.58
CA PRO A 442 3.58 2.49 -6.73
C PRO A 442 4.43 3.31 -7.69
N LEU A 443 5.63 3.70 -7.26
CA LEU A 443 6.66 4.29 -8.11
C LEU A 443 7.67 3.20 -8.47
N THR A 444 7.64 2.78 -9.74
CA THR A 444 8.57 1.77 -10.25
C THR A 444 9.79 2.43 -10.85
N VAL A 445 10.97 2.00 -10.40
CA VAL A 445 12.25 2.40 -10.99
C VAL A 445 12.76 1.28 -11.87
N GLU A 446 13.31 1.64 -13.01
CA GLU A 446 14.07 0.74 -13.86
C GLU A 446 15.53 1.20 -13.89
N ILE A 447 16.43 0.30 -13.48
CA ILE A 447 17.87 0.46 -13.73
C ILE A 447 18.13 -0.19 -15.08
N LEU A 448 18.32 0.64 -16.11
CA LEU A 448 18.59 0.15 -17.46
C LEU A 448 20.00 -0.47 -17.51
N PRO A 449 20.22 -1.49 -18.35
CA PRO A 449 21.57 -1.98 -18.60
C PRO A 449 22.45 -0.82 -19.09
N LEU A 450 23.78 -0.95 -18.90
CA LEU A 450 24.74 -0.15 -19.66
C LEU A 450 24.29 -0.19 -21.12
N LYS A 451 24.07 0.99 -21.74
CA LYS A 451 23.78 1.01 -23.17
C LYS A 451 24.82 0.13 -23.86
N PRO A 452 24.43 -0.75 -24.80
CA PRO A 452 25.39 -1.54 -25.54
C PRO A 452 26.50 -0.62 -26.06
N ILE A 453 27.71 -1.00 -25.68
CA ILE A 453 29.00 -0.34 -25.85
C ILE A 453 29.12 0.35 -27.21
N GLY A 454 29.58 1.61 -27.22
CA GLY A 454 29.85 2.36 -28.45
C GLY A 454 30.61 3.67 -28.34
N LEU A 455 30.89 4.22 -27.15
CA LEU A 455 31.68 5.45 -27.03
C LEU A 455 32.75 5.35 -25.94
N PRO A 456 33.94 5.95 -26.16
CA PRO A 456 34.88 6.17 -25.08
C PRO A 456 34.26 7.18 -24.08
N GLN A 457 34.49 6.95 -22.79
CA GLN A 457 34.44 7.96 -21.71
C GLN A 457 33.09 8.32 -21.04
N THR A 458 32.11 7.40 -20.90
CA THR A 458 31.19 7.52 -19.74
C THR A 458 30.77 6.14 -19.20
N ASN A 459 31.36 5.72 -18.07
CA ASN A 459 31.00 4.49 -17.34
C ASN A 459 29.69 4.67 -16.54
N ASN A 460 28.64 5.09 -17.24
CA ASN A 460 27.46 5.69 -16.66
C ASN A 460 26.24 4.76 -16.82
N VAL A 461 25.54 4.47 -15.72
CA VAL A 461 24.30 3.66 -15.73
C VAL A 461 23.07 4.56 -15.67
N SER A 462 22.10 4.31 -16.56
CA SER A 462 20.87 5.09 -16.63
C SER A 462 19.80 4.53 -15.69
N ILE A 463 19.23 5.40 -14.86
CA ILE A 463 18.15 5.09 -13.92
C ILE A 463 16.94 5.94 -14.31
N GLN A 464 15.79 5.31 -14.54
CA GLN A 464 14.56 5.98 -14.93
C GLN A 464 13.36 5.51 -14.10
N ILE A 465 12.35 6.38 -13.94
CA ILE A 465 11.06 5.99 -13.38
C ILE A 465 10.17 5.57 -14.53
N VAL A 466 9.52 4.42 -14.41
CA VAL A 466 8.63 3.87 -15.43
C VAL A 466 7.18 3.87 -14.94
N GLY A 467 6.23 3.99 -15.86
CA GLY A 467 4.80 4.00 -15.54
C GLY A 467 4.26 5.40 -15.18
N SER A 468 3.29 5.45 -14.27
CA SER A 468 2.64 6.68 -13.83
C SER A 468 3.39 7.32 -12.67
N TYR A 469 3.89 8.55 -12.85
CA TYR A 469 4.66 9.28 -11.84
C TYR A 469 4.27 10.78 -11.81
N PRO A 470 4.54 11.51 -10.71
CA PRO A 470 4.17 12.91 -10.58
C PRO A 470 5.02 13.82 -11.47
N THR A 471 4.37 14.79 -12.14
CA THR A 471 5.02 15.73 -13.07
C THR A 471 5.50 17.00 -12.39
N ASN A 472 4.70 17.56 -11.48
CA ASN A 472 5.01 18.81 -10.78
C ASN A 472 4.32 18.87 -9.40
N PRO A 473 5.07 18.92 -8.29
CA PRO A 473 6.52 18.73 -8.21
C PRO A 473 6.92 17.31 -8.66
N SER A 474 8.12 17.14 -9.21
CA SER A 474 8.55 15.85 -9.80
C SER A 474 9.00 14.85 -8.74
N ALA A 475 8.85 13.55 -9.03
CA ALA A 475 9.42 12.48 -8.22
C ALA A 475 10.96 12.59 -8.12
N ARG A 476 11.54 12.08 -7.04
CA ARG A 476 12.99 12.08 -6.79
C ARG A 476 13.53 10.66 -6.85
N ILE A 477 14.79 10.51 -7.24
CA ILE A 477 15.47 9.21 -7.29
C ILE A 477 16.66 9.27 -6.33
N PHE A 478 16.80 8.23 -5.51
CA PHE A 478 17.97 7.98 -4.69
C PHE A 478 18.67 6.72 -5.18
N TYR A 479 19.99 6.72 -5.21
CA TYR A 479 20.76 5.53 -5.56
C TYR A 479 22.04 5.44 -4.73
N THR A 480 22.54 4.21 -4.58
CA THR A 480 23.89 3.94 -4.07
C THR A 480 24.63 3.08 -5.09
N SER A 481 25.94 3.28 -5.20
CA SER A 481 26.84 2.43 -5.98
C SER A 481 27.97 1.98 -5.07
N THR A 482 27.92 0.74 -4.58
CA THR A 482 28.97 0.17 -3.74
C THR A 482 29.83 -0.81 -4.56
N PRO A 483 31.16 -0.62 -4.60
CA PRO A 483 32.07 -1.61 -5.17
C PRO A 483 32.26 -2.77 -4.19
N GLY A 484 31.56 -3.89 -4.41
CA GLY A 484 31.67 -5.13 -3.62
C GLY A 484 31.22 -5.03 -2.15
N ASN A 485 30.30 -5.92 -1.77
CA ASN A 485 29.63 -6.05 -0.48
C ASN A 485 28.86 -4.81 0.01
N ALA A 486 27.53 -4.97 0.04
CA ALA A 486 26.56 -4.01 0.53
C ALA A 486 26.89 -3.57 1.97
N GLY A 487 27.40 -2.35 2.10
CA GLY A 487 27.75 -1.77 3.38
C GLY A 487 27.94 -0.26 3.27
N SER A 488 26.84 0.47 3.52
CA SER A 488 26.79 1.85 4.03
C SER A 488 27.62 2.95 3.33
N ALA A 489 26.98 3.73 2.45
CA ALA A 489 27.33 5.14 2.17
C ALA A 489 26.09 5.92 1.67
N PRO A 490 25.98 7.25 1.90
CA PRO A 490 24.70 7.96 1.99
C PRO A 490 24.06 8.29 0.64
N LEU A 491 22.73 8.20 0.62
CA LEU A 491 21.82 8.58 -0.46
C LEU A 491 21.87 10.12 -0.65
N ASN A 492 22.74 10.64 -1.52
CA ASN A 492 22.66 12.05 -1.88
C ASN A 492 21.53 12.26 -2.91
N PRO A 493 20.53 13.12 -2.62
CA PRO A 493 19.43 13.36 -3.53
C PRO A 493 19.91 14.10 -4.79
N VAL A 494 19.62 13.56 -5.98
CA VAL A 494 19.64 14.37 -7.20
C VAL A 494 18.29 15.07 -7.30
N SER A 495 18.28 16.40 -7.18
CA SER A 495 17.07 17.22 -7.27
C SER A 495 16.35 17.01 -8.60
N GLY A 496 15.03 16.85 -8.54
CA GLY A 496 14.17 16.33 -9.59
C GLY A 496 14.18 17.11 -10.91
N GLY A 497 14.10 16.34 -11.99
CA GLY A 497 13.74 16.79 -13.33
C GLY A 497 12.98 15.66 -14.04
N THR A 498 11.96 16.03 -14.81
CA THR A 498 11.18 15.12 -15.65
C THR A 498 12.09 14.41 -16.65
N ASN A 499 12.34 13.09 -16.49
CA ASN A 499 13.11 12.28 -17.44
C ASN A 499 14.49 12.82 -17.86
N THR A 500 15.13 13.64 -17.04
CA THR A 500 16.49 14.13 -17.32
C THR A 500 17.46 13.50 -16.34
N SER A 501 18.07 12.39 -16.79
CA SER A 501 19.38 11.90 -16.34
C SER A 501 19.72 12.24 -14.89
N ALA A 502 19.32 11.39 -13.94
CA ALA A 502 20.03 11.33 -12.67
C ALA A 502 21.53 11.25 -12.98
N ASN A 503 22.36 12.04 -12.28
CA ASN A 503 23.82 12.01 -12.40
C ASN A 503 24.24 10.55 -12.47
N GLN A 504 24.63 10.11 -13.66
CA GLN A 504 24.82 8.70 -13.89
C GLN A 504 25.98 8.26 -12.97
N PRO A 505 25.81 7.23 -12.13
CA PRO A 505 26.89 6.79 -11.26
C PRO A 505 28.08 6.43 -12.13
N SER A 506 29.18 7.15 -11.94
CA SER A 506 30.46 6.86 -12.58
C SER A 506 31.02 5.58 -11.98
N LEU A 507 31.01 4.50 -12.74
CA LEU A 507 31.60 3.24 -12.30
C LEU A 507 33.12 3.28 -12.49
N TYR A 508 33.86 2.82 -11.48
CA TYR A 508 35.32 2.69 -11.58
C TYR A 508 35.70 1.30 -12.10
N THR A 509 36.91 1.24 -12.61
CA THR A 509 37.53 0.10 -13.28
C THR A 509 37.56 -1.20 -12.46
N ASP A 510 37.30 -2.36 -13.10
CA ASP A 510 37.58 -3.72 -12.59
C ASP A 510 36.92 -4.08 -11.25
N LYS A 511 35.75 -3.48 -10.97
CA LYS A 511 34.97 -3.77 -9.77
C LYS A 511 33.55 -4.17 -10.11
N THR A 512 33.03 -5.08 -9.29
CA THR A 512 31.60 -5.39 -9.28
C THR A 512 30.88 -4.32 -8.48
N TYR A 513 29.97 -3.60 -9.13
CA TYR A 513 29.11 -2.59 -8.51
C TYR A 513 27.73 -3.18 -8.29
N THR A 514 27.23 -3.07 -7.07
CA THR A 514 25.79 -3.23 -6.85
C THR A 514 25.19 -1.84 -6.80
N ILE A 515 24.29 -1.56 -7.73
CA ILE A 515 23.51 -0.33 -7.78
C ILE A 515 22.15 -0.63 -7.17
N VAL A 516 21.83 0.06 -6.09
CA VAL A 516 20.49 0.05 -5.49
C VAL A 516 19.86 1.40 -5.75
N ALA A 517 18.71 1.44 -6.40
CA ALA A 517 17.97 2.66 -6.72
C ALA A 517 16.54 2.59 -6.20
N GLN A 518 16.03 3.72 -5.72
CA GLN A 518 14.66 3.86 -5.21
C GLN A 518 14.12 5.23 -5.63
N ALA A 519 12.87 5.28 -6.11
CA ALA A 519 12.19 6.55 -6.34
C ALA A 519 11.36 6.90 -5.11
N THR A 520 11.23 8.18 -4.82
CA THR A 520 10.28 8.69 -3.82
C THR A 520 9.36 9.71 -4.47
N GLY A 521 8.20 9.89 -3.84
CA GLY A 521 7.36 11.04 -4.12
C GLY A 521 8.09 12.39 -3.94
N PRO A 522 7.47 13.46 -4.45
CA PRO A 522 7.97 14.82 -4.24
C PRO A 522 8.05 15.19 -2.75
N LEU A 523 8.91 16.15 -2.41
CA LEU A 523 9.13 16.57 -1.03
C LEU A 523 7.82 17.00 -0.36
N GLY A 524 7.53 16.43 0.81
CA GLY A 524 6.30 16.69 1.58
C GLY A 524 5.10 15.85 1.14
N THR A 525 5.21 15.07 0.06
CA THR A 525 4.14 14.19 -0.46
C THR A 525 4.58 12.73 -0.58
N GLU A 526 5.69 12.34 0.05
CA GLU A 526 6.28 11.01 -0.06
C GLU A 526 5.33 9.90 0.37
N HIS A 527 4.50 10.18 1.37
CA HIS A 527 3.50 9.27 1.94
C HIS A 527 2.36 8.92 0.98
N TRP A 528 2.27 9.56 -0.19
CA TRP A 528 1.34 9.22 -1.27
C TRP A 528 1.82 8.10 -2.19
N PHE A 529 3.07 7.63 -2.01
CA PHE A 529 3.71 6.71 -2.93
C PHE A 529 4.32 5.51 -2.21
N THR A 530 4.21 4.33 -2.80
CA THR A 530 4.97 3.14 -2.39
C THR A 530 6.23 3.04 -3.23
N CYS A 531 7.34 2.81 -2.55
CA CYS A 531 8.68 2.98 -3.11
C CYS A 531 9.48 1.71 -2.82
N GLU A 532 9.58 0.79 -3.78
CA GLU A 532 10.39 -0.42 -3.64
C GLU A 532 11.80 -0.18 -4.22
N PRO A 533 12.87 -0.50 -3.47
CA PRO A 533 14.22 -0.40 -4.00
C PRO A 533 14.47 -1.50 -5.04
N VAL A 534 15.04 -1.12 -6.17
CA VAL A 534 15.50 -2.04 -7.22
C VAL A 534 17.02 -2.15 -7.11
N SER A 535 17.53 -3.38 -7.07
CA SER A 535 18.96 -3.66 -7.05
C SER A 535 19.39 -4.34 -8.33
N ARG A 536 20.48 -3.89 -8.94
CA ARG A 536 21.16 -4.56 -10.05
C ARG A 536 22.66 -4.55 -9.85
N THR A 537 23.28 -5.67 -10.17
CA THR A 537 24.74 -5.82 -10.11
C THR A 537 25.33 -5.67 -11.51
N TYR A 538 26.33 -4.81 -11.64
CA TYR A 538 27.09 -4.55 -12.85
C TYR A 538 28.56 -4.91 -12.62
N ILE A 539 29.20 -5.44 -13.65
CA ILE A 539 30.66 -5.60 -13.66
C ILE A 539 31.20 -4.49 -14.56
N ALA A 540 31.96 -3.56 -13.99
CA ALA A 540 32.59 -2.50 -14.76
C ALA A 540 33.84 -3.08 -15.44
N ILE A 541 33.71 -3.41 -16.72
CA ILE A 541 34.79 -3.96 -17.56
C ILE A 541 35.49 -2.78 -18.23
N THR A 542 36.78 -2.58 -17.97
CA THR A 542 37.59 -1.49 -18.55
C THR A 542 38.52 -1.90 -19.65
N THR A 543 38.74 -3.20 -19.76
CA THR A 543 39.30 -3.77 -20.94
C THR A 543 38.25 -4.76 -21.39
N VAL A 544 37.55 -4.43 -22.49
CA VAL A 544 37.37 -5.50 -23.48
C VAL A 544 38.79 -6.06 -23.59
N PRO A 545 39.06 -7.31 -23.17
CA PRO A 545 40.37 -7.85 -23.45
C PRO A 545 40.62 -7.53 -24.92
N LEU A 546 41.85 -7.15 -25.30
CA LEU A 546 42.21 -6.97 -26.72
C LEU A 546 41.91 -8.22 -27.60
N LYS A 547 41.30 -9.25 -27.01
CA LYS A 547 40.62 -10.37 -27.62
C LYS A 547 39.20 -9.97 -28.03
N TYR A 548 39.07 -9.63 -29.30
CA TYR A 548 37.81 -9.74 -30.04
C TYR A 548 37.03 -10.99 -29.58
N VAL A 549 35.80 -10.82 -29.12
CA VAL A 549 34.84 -11.92 -29.00
C VAL A 549 34.04 -11.91 -30.30
N GLY A 550 33.97 -13.04 -31.00
CA GLY A 550 33.33 -13.12 -32.31
C GLY A 550 34.24 -12.83 -33.50
N LEU A 551 33.60 -12.59 -34.65
CA LEU A 551 34.24 -12.44 -35.95
C LEU A 551 34.14 -10.98 -36.42
N ASN A 552 35.26 -10.26 -36.41
CA ASN A 552 35.33 -8.84 -36.76
C ASN A 552 35.87 -8.66 -38.18
N MET A 553 35.16 -7.90 -39.03
CA MET A 553 35.56 -7.76 -40.43
C MET A 553 35.05 -6.48 -41.11
N TYR A 554 35.66 -6.07 -42.22
CA TYR A 554 35.13 -5.01 -43.09
C TYR A 554 34.27 -5.56 -44.24
N LYS A 555 34.61 -6.76 -44.73
CA LYS A 555 33.93 -7.44 -45.84
C LYS A 555 33.69 -8.92 -45.52
N ALA A 556 32.53 -9.43 -45.93
CA ALA A 556 32.15 -10.84 -45.69
C ALA A 556 31.71 -11.54 -46.98
N ASN A 557 32.18 -12.77 -47.19
CA ASN A 557 31.70 -13.68 -48.23
C ASN A 557 31.51 -15.08 -47.62
N ILE A 558 30.36 -15.32 -46.99
CA ILE A 558 30.12 -16.51 -46.16
C ILE A 558 29.20 -17.46 -46.92
N GLY A 559 29.69 -18.65 -47.27
CA GLY A 559 28.90 -19.74 -47.83
C GLY A 559 28.74 -20.94 -46.89
N GLY A 560 29.51 -21.00 -45.81
CA GLY A 560 29.49 -22.09 -44.83
C GLY A 560 28.80 -21.72 -43.52
N THR A 561 29.22 -22.36 -42.43
CA THR A 561 28.64 -22.15 -41.10
C THR A 561 29.56 -21.29 -40.23
N VAL A 562 28.98 -20.28 -39.59
CA VAL A 562 29.61 -19.44 -38.58
C VAL A 562 28.81 -19.52 -37.30
N LYS A 563 29.40 -20.05 -36.23
CA LYS A 563 28.80 -20.07 -34.89
C LYS A 563 29.41 -18.96 -34.05
N GLY A 564 28.57 -18.18 -33.37
CA GLY A 564 28.95 -16.95 -32.67
C GLY A 564 28.70 -15.67 -33.48
N SER A 565 28.93 -14.54 -32.83
CA SER A 565 28.50 -13.22 -33.35
C SER A 565 29.47 -12.62 -34.36
N ILE A 566 28.92 -11.93 -35.37
CA ILE A 566 29.65 -11.22 -36.42
C ILE A 566 29.57 -9.73 -36.17
N TYR A 567 30.72 -9.05 -36.22
CA TYR A 567 30.84 -7.60 -36.07
C TYR A 567 31.39 -7.01 -37.35
N MET A 568 30.55 -6.27 -38.07
CA MET A 568 31.00 -5.52 -39.25
C MET A 568 31.61 -4.19 -38.83
N GLN A 569 32.75 -3.86 -39.40
CA GLN A 569 33.32 -2.52 -39.42
C GLN A 569 32.72 -1.75 -40.59
N ALA A 570 32.79 -0.41 -40.58
CA ALA A 570 32.34 0.38 -41.72
C ALA A 570 33.20 0.06 -42.96
N GLY A 571 32.62 -0.66 -43.93
CA GLY A 571 33.29 -1.19 -45.12
C GLY A 571 32.27 -1.55 -46.19
N ASP A 572 32.70 -1.99 -47.39
CA ASP A 572 31.88 -1.92 -48.61
C ASP A 572 30.74 -2.95 -48.74
N PHE A 573 30.87 -4.20 -48.25
CA PHE A 573 29.91 -5.26 -48.58
C PHE A 573 29.98 -6.53 -47.71
N ALA A 574 28.84 -7.10 -47.31
CA ALA A 574 28.76 -8.45 -46.75
C ALA A 574 27.68 -9.31 -47.42
N VAL A 575 28.06 -10.53 -47.80
CA VAL A 575 27.16 -11.52 -48.42
C VAL A 575 27.14 -12.81 -47.61
N LEU A 576 25.92 -13.25 -47.28
CA LEU A 576 25.63 -14.62 -46.89
C LEU A 576 25.09 -15.37 -48.12
N ASN A 577 25.92 -16.23 -48.70
CA ASN A 577 25.60 -17.03 -49.89
C ASN A 577 24.59 -18.14 -49.59
N ALA A 578 24.15 -18.80 -50.66
CA ALA A 578 23.21 -19.90 -50.56
C ALA A 578 23.75 -21.01 -49.65
N GLY A 579 22.96 -21.41 -48.65
CA GLY A 579 23.32 -22.43 -47.67
C GLY A 579 24.15 -21.93 -46.48
N ALA A 580 24.52 -20.65 -46.44
CA ALA A 580 25.26 -20.09 -45.31
C ALA A 580 24.41 -20.07 -44.03
N VAL A 581 25.01 -20.41 -42.90
CA VAL A 581 24.35 -20.43 -41.58
C VAL A 581 25.16 -19.59 -40.59
N VAL A 582 24.50 -18.63 -39.93
CA VAL A 582 25.08 -17.84 -38.84
C VAL A 582 24.32 -18.15 -37.55
N GLU A 583 24.93 -18.90 -36.65
CA GLU A 583 24.41 -19.22 -35.30
C GLU A 583 24.89 -18.17 -34.29
N GLY A 584 24.41 -16.93 -34.46
CA GLY A 584 24.78 -15.80 -33.61
C GLY A 584 24.19 -14.48 -34.12
N ASN A 585 24.52 -13.39 -33.44
CA ASN A 585 24.04 -12.06 -33.84
C ASN A 585 24.92 -11.44 -34.94
N VAL A 586 24.33 -10.55 -35.73
CA VAL A 586 25.05 -9.74 -36.73
C VAL A 586 24.96 -8.28 -36.33
N TYR A 587 26.10 -7.63 -36.11
CA TYR A 587 26.20 -6.22 -35.74
C TYR A 587 26.69 -5.39 -36.92
N LEU A 588 25.89 -4.38 -37.28
CA LEU A 588 26.10 -3.52 -38.44
C LEU A 588 26.20 -2.04 -38.03
N PRO A 589 27.29 -1.32 -38.38
CA PRO A 589 27.42 0.12 -38.13
C PRO A 589 26.52 0.97 -39.02
N GLY A 590 25.94 2.02 -38.44
CA GLY A 590 25.07 2.99 -39.12
C GLY A 590 23.75 2.38 -39.64
N LEU A 591 23.27 2.86 -40.78
CA LEU A 591 22.03 2.38 -41.42
C LEU A 591 22.31 1.76 -42.80
N PRO A 592 22.90 0.55 -42.87
CA PRO A 592 23.20 -0.09 -44.15
C PRO A 592 21.92 -0.51 -44.88
N GLN A 593 22.06 -0.78 -46.18
CA GLN A 593 21.02 -1.45 -46.93
C GLN A 593 21.02 -2.93 -46.58
N VAL A 594 19.97 -3.39 -45.91
CA VAL A 594 19.83 -4.80 -45.52
C VAL A 594 18.87 -5.46 -46.50
N PHE A 595 19.36 -6.48 -47.22
CA PHE A 595 18.59 -7.33 -48.12
C PHE A 595 18.45 -8.70 -47.48
N LEU A 596 17.24 -9.03 -47.05
CA LEU A 596 16.93 -10.26 -46.34
C LEU A 596 16.00 -11.15 -47.16
N PRO A 597 16.10 -12.48 -47.04
CA PRO A 597 15.10 -13.37 -47.62
C PRO A 597 13.73 -13.13 -46.98
N GLY A 598 12.70 -12.92 -47.81
CA GLY A 598 11.33 -12.73 -47.40
C GLY A 598 10.33 -13.45 -48.31
N ALA A 599 9.06 -13.42 -47.93
CA ALA A 599 7.99 -14.05 -48.69
C ALA A 599 7.87 -13.38 -50.08
N GLY A 600 8.37 -14.04 -51.13
CA GLY A 600 8.35 -13.53 -52.51
C GLY A 600 9.63 -12.82 -52.97
N GLY A 601 10.75 -12.90 -52.24
CA GLY A 601 12.06 -12.38 -52.69
C GLY A 601 12.83 -11.63 -51.61
N LEU A 602 13.82 -10.81 -52.02
CA LEU A 602 14.62 -10.01 -51.10
C LEU A 602 13.85 -8.79 -50.58
N VAL A 603 13.65 -8.70 -49.26
CA VAL A 603 13.10 -7.52 -48.58
C VAL A 603 14.24 -6.54 -48.34
N ALA A 604 14.22 -5.41 -49.05
CA ALA A 604 15.22 -4.36 -48.92
C ALA A 604 14.76 -3.30 -47.88
N GLN A 605 15.52 -3.14 -46.80
CA GLN A 605 15.35 -2.01 -45.88
C GLN A 605 16.38 -0.92 -46.19
N LYS A 606 16.01 0.01 -47.08
CA LYS A 606 16.90 1.10 -47.52
C LYS A 606 16.80 2.31 -46.59
N GLY A 607 17.85 2.61 -45.83
CA GLY A 607 18.12 3.94 -45.24
C GLY A 607 17.05 4.51 -44.30
N LYS A 608 16.09 3.70 -43.85
CA LYS A 608 15.03 4.10 -42.91
C LYS A 608 15.25 3.46 -41.55
N ALA A 609 14.93 4.21 -40.50
CA ALA A 609 14.81 3.68 -39.15
C ALA A 609 13.85 2.49 -39.16
N TYR A 610 14.20 1.45 -38.42
CA TYR A 610 13.47 0.21 -38.38
C TYR A 610 12.06 0.46 -37.83
N ASN A 611 11.03 0.03 -38.56
CA ASN A 611 9.65 -0.01 -38.08
C ASN A 611 9.28 -1.47 -37.83
N GLN A 612 8.82 -1.78 -36.62
CA GLN A 612 8.45 -3.13 -36.18
C GLN A 612 7.38 -3.77 -37.08
N ALA A 613 6.53 -2.98 -37.74
CA ALA A 613 5.57 -3.48 -38.73
C ALA A 613 6.25 -4.20 -39.92
N ASN A 614 7.54 -3.96 -40.16
CA ASN A 614 8.31 -4.54 -41.26
C ASN A 614 8.85 -5.96 -40.96
N ASP A 615 8.78 -6.46 -39.73
CA ASP A 615 9.19 -7.84 -39.41
C ASP A 615 8.29 -8.88 -40.07
N ALA A 616 7.04 -8.52 -40.40
CA ALA A 616 6.04 -9.41 -41.01
C ALA A 616 6.44 -9.92 -42.41
N GLY A 617 7.34 -9.22 -43.11
CA GLY A 617 7.84 -9.63 -44.43
C GLY A 617 9.11 -10.49 -44.40
N ILE A 618 9.78 -10.60 -43.24
CA ILE A 618 11.04 -11.33 -43.09
C ILE A 618 10.72 -12.80 -42.81
N ASP A 619 11.31 -13.73 -43.57
CA ASP A 619 11.10 -15.17 -43.35
C ASP A 619 11.67 -15.60 -41.98
N THR A 620 10.81 -16.07 -41.07
CA THR A 620 11.18 -16.55 -39.73
C THR A 620 12.09 -17.78 -39.76
N ASN A 621 12.04 -18.57 -40.83
CA ASN A 621 12.90 -19.74 -40.99
C ASN A 621 14.33 -19.37 -41.38
N ARG A 622 14.52 -18.13 -41.82
CA ARG A 622 15.80 -17.60 -42.30
C ARG A 622 16.40 -16.61 -41.32
N ILE A 623 15.59 -15.80 -40.65
CA ILE A 623 16.03 -14.98 -39.52
C ILE A 623 15.13 -15.26 -38.33
N THR A 624 15.65 -16.02 -37.38
CA THR A 624 14.83 -16.48 -36.24
C THR A 624 14.66 -15.40 -35.18
N GLY A 625 15.57 -14.43 -35.12
CA GLY A 625 15.51 -13.30 -34.17
C GLY A 625 15.80 -13.71 -32.73
N ARG A 626 16.43 -14.87 -32.51
CA ARG A 626 16.85 -15.31 -31.19
C ARG A 626 17.93 -14.36 -30.67
N GLU A 627 17.83 -14.01 -29.41
CA GLU A 627 18.83 -13.21 -28.73
C GLU A 627 19.97 -14.12 -28.29
N TYR A 628 21.17 -13.82 -28.78
CA TYR A 628 22.41 -14.41 -28.29
C TYR A 628 23.18 -13.37 -27.47
N THR A 629 23.96 -13.80 -26.47
CA THR A 629 24.89 -12.93 -25.74
C THR A 629 26.05 -12.49 -26.65
N THR A 630 26.88 -11.58 -26.16
CA THR A 630 28.11 -11.16 -26.87
C THR A 630 29.07 -12.32 -27.15
N GLU A 631 28.97 -13.38 -26.35
CA GLU A 631 29.74 -14.63 -26.44
C GLU A 631 29.10 -15.64 -27.40
N GLY A 632 27.95 -15.35 -28.01
CA GLY A 632 27.27 -16.27 -28.93
C GLY A 632 26.52 -17.40 -28.22
N VAL A 633 26.18 -17.24 -26.94
CA VAL A 633 25.33 -18.17 -26.17
C VAL A 633 23.89 -17.70 -26.28
N LEU A 634 22.92 -18.62 -26.40
CA LEU A 634 21.49 -18.25 -26.44
C LEU A 634 21.09 -17.58 -25.12
N ALA A 635 20.52 -16.38 -25.17
CA ALA A 635 20.06 -15.65 -23.98
C ALA A 635 18.75 -16.26 -23.44
N ASP A 636 18.64 -16.42 -22.13
CA ASP A 636 17.40 -16.87 -21.47
C ASP A 636 17.16 -15.97 -20.23
N PRO A 637 16.06 -15.20 -20.17
CA PRO A 637 14.90 -15.16 -21.07
C PRO A 637 15.09 -14.34 -22.35
N GLN A 638 14.36 -14.72 -23.41
CA GLN A 638 14.25 -13.99 -24.68
C GLN A 638 13.32 -12.77 -24.53
N ALA A 639 13.86 -11.63 -24.09
CA ALA A 639 13.05 -10.45 -23.73
C ALA A 639 12.53 -9.66 -24.94
N ASP A 640 13.26 -9.64 -26.05
CA ASP A 640 12.90 -8.87 -27.25
C ASP A 640 12.69 -9.79 -28.45
N ARG A 641 11.53 -9.70 -29.10
CA ARG A 641 11.11 -10.56 -30.22
C ARG A 641 11.42 -9.98 -31.60
N ARG A 642 12.00 -8.78 -31.68
CA ARG A 642 12.34 -8.14 -32.95
C ARG A 642 13.51 -8.87 -33.62
N LYS A 643 13.44 -9.03 -34.95
CA LYS A 643 14.55 -9.66 -35.73
C LYS A 643 15.63 -8.66 -36.09
N ILE A 644 15.23 -7.43 -36.36
CA ILE A 644 16.12 -6.29 -36.59
C ILE A 644 15.95 -5.32 -35.43
N VAL A 645 17.07 -4.90 -34.84
CA VAL A 645 17.07 -3.95 -33.73
C VAL A 645 18.03 -2.82 -34.06
N ASP A 646 17.51 -1.60 -34.09
CA ASP A 646 18.38 -0.44 -34.24
C ASP A 646 18.88 -0.01 -32.85
N LEU A 647 20.18 -0.15 -32.59
CA LEU A 647 20.85 0.33 -31.39
C LEU A 647 21.08 1.85 -31.44
N TYR A 648 21.75 2.38 -30.42
CA TYR A 648 22.22 3.77 -30.42
C TYR A 648 23.47 3.89 -31.28
N GLY A 649 23.46 4.80 -32.25
CA GLY A 649 24.60 5.05 -33.13
C GLY A 649 24.25 6.14 -34.15
N THR A 650 25.23 6.54 -34.95
CA THR A 650 25.03 7.57 -35.97
C THR A 650 23.96 7.14 -36.98
N ASN A 651 23.03 8.05 -37.31
CA ASN A 651 22.05 7.83 -38.38
C ASN A 651 22.66 8.08 -39.77
N THR A 652 23.99 8.18 -39.87
CA THR A 652 24.65 8.35 -41.16
C THR A 652 24.37 7.09 -41.98
N THR A 653 23.85 7.31 -43.19
CA THR A 653 23.69 6.24 -44.16
C THR A 653 25.07 5.72 -44.52
N SER A 654 25.36 4.51 -44.07
CA SER A 654 26.51 3.76 -44.50
C SER A 654 26.23 3.30 -45.94
N ASN A 655 27.11 3.60 -46.90
CA ASN A 655 26.92 3.24 -48.31
C ASN A 655 27.07 1.74 -48.62
N TYR A 656 27.06 0.90 -47.59
CA TYR A 656 27.32 -0.52 -47.73
C TYR A 656 26.08 -1.38 -47.55
N GLU A 657 26.19 -2.58 -48.10
CA GLU A 657 25.11 -3.52 -48.19
C GLU A 657 25.40 -4.79 -47.39
N PHE A 658 24.38 -5.26 -46.66
CA PHE A 658 24.31 -6.60 -46.10
C PHE A 658 23.28 -7.41 -46.90
N ARG A 659 23.73 -8.47 -47.58
CA ARG A 659 22.87 -9.33 -48.40
C ARG A 659 22.86 -10.75 -47.87
N ALA A 660 21.69 -11.18 -47.39
CA ALA A 660 21.38 -12.58 -47.14
C ALA A 660 20.64 -13.15 -48.36
N THR A 661 21.23 -14.12 -49.06
CA THR A 661 20.61 -14.79 -50.22
C THR A 661 19.49 -15.75 -49.80
N GLU A 662 18.67 -16.22 -50.76
CA GLU A 662 17.39 -16.91 -50.51
C GLU A 662 17.48 -18.14 -49.58
N THR A 663 18.61 -18.83 -49.53
CA THR A 663 18.79 -20.01 -48.67
C THR A 663 19.73 -19.81 -47.50
N SER A 664 20.22 -18.60 -47.28
CA SER A 664 21.04 -18.27 -46.10
C SER A 664 20.18 -18.16 -44.84
N ARG A 665 20.75 -18.46 -43.67
CA ARG A 665 20.07 -18.44 -42.38
C ARG A 665 20.90 -17.72 -41.32
N VAL A 666 20.27 -16.86 -40.54
CA VAL A 666 20.80 -16.19 -39.35
C VAL A 666 19.90 -16.54 -38.18
N ASP A 667 20.40 -17.27 -37.20
CA ASP A 667 19.60 -17.61 -36.03
C ASP A 667 19.44 -16.42 -35.09
N GLY A 668 20.46 -15.58 -34.97
CA GLY A 668 20.42 -14.43 -34.09
C GLY A 668 19.62 -13.23 -34.61
N LYS A 669 19.86 -12.08 -33.97
CA LYS A 669 19.33 -10.78 -34.38
C LYS A 669 20.29 -10.04 -35.28
N VAL A 670 19.74 -9.18 -36.13
CA VAL A 670 20.51 -8.20 -36.91
C VAL A 670 20.42 -6.85 -36.21
N TYR A 671 21.51 -6.43 -35.57
CA TYR A 671 21.62 -5.13 -34.93
C TYR A 671 22.17 -4.10 -35.94
N ARG A 672 21.45 -2.99 -36.11
CA ARG A 672 21.94 -1.83 -36.88
C ARG A 672 22.28 -0.68 -35.95
N ARG A 673 23.03 0.30 -36.43
CA ARG A 673 23.60 1.38 -35.60
C ARG A 673 24.36 0.80 -34.40
N ALA A 674 24.96 -0.36 -34.59
CA ALA A 674 25.82 -0.98 -33.60
C ALA A 674 27.21 -0.43 -33.84
N ASP A 675 27.71 0.38 -32.90
CA ASP A 675 29.11 0.79 -32.96
C ASP A 675 29.96 -0.49 -32.81
N PRO A 676 30.84 -0.79 -33.78
CA PRO A 676 31.64 -1.99 -33.71
C PRO A 676 32.60 -1.92 -32.52
N PRO A 677 33.05 -3.08 -31.99
CA PRO A 677 34.04 -3.10 -30.92
C PRO A 677 35.26 -2.23 -31.29
N PRO A 678 35.79 -1.43 -30.34
CA PRO A 678 36.91 -0.54 -30.63
C PRO A 678 38.09 -1.37 -31.13
N VAL A 679 38.47 -1.12 -32.38
CA VAL A 679 39.62 -1.73 -33.01
C VAL A 679 40.82 -0.81 -32.82
N SER A 680 41.94 -1.37 -32.34
CA SER A 680 43.23 -0.68 -32.52
C SER A 680 43.38 -0.34 -34.01
N THR A 681 43.93 0.80 -34.38
CA THR A 681 44.22 1.12 -35.79
C THR A 681 45.65 0.75 -36.19
N ASN A 682 46.47 0.33 -35.22
CA ASN A 682 47.88 0.03 -35.46
C ASN A 682 48.03 -1.38 -36.03
N LYS A 683 48.66 -1.47 -37.21
CA LYS A 683 49.10 -2.72 -37.82
C LYS A 683 50.02 -3.49 -36.86
N PRO A 684 49.88 -4.82 -36.73
CA PRO A 684 50.85 -5.60 -35.99
C PRO A 684 52.23 -5.47 -36.61
N GLY A 685 53.14 -4.79 -35.91
CA GLY A 685 54.55 -4.73 -36.27
C GLY A 685 55.22 -6.08 -36.00
N LEU A 686 56.25 -6.43 -36.78
CA LEU A 686 57.12 -7.55 -36.42
C LEU A 686 57.70 -7.30 -35.01
N PRO A 687 57.83 -8.34 -34.17
CA PRO A 687 58.44 -8.20 -32.85
C PRO A 687 59.84 -7.59 -32.96
N SER A 688 60.12 -6.57 -32.15
CA SER A 688 61.45 -6.00 -32.05
C SER A 688 62.44 -7.06 -31.54
N GLY A 689 63.57 -7.22 -32.24
CA GLY A 689 64.65 -8.12 -31.82
C GLY A 689 64.65 -9.52 -32.44
N ILE A 690 63.66 -9.90 -33.27
CA ILE A 690 63.73 -11.15 -34.05
C ILE A 690 64.26 -10.83 -35.45
N ALA A 691 65.51 -11.21 -35.71
CA ALA A 691 66.07 -11.14 -37.06
C ALA A 691 65.35 -12.15 -37.97
N LEU A 692 64.92 -11.69 -39.16
CA LEU A 692 64.39 -12.58 -40.21
C LEU A 692 65.51 -13.51 -40.66
N SER A 693 65.49 -14.76 -40.21
CA SER A 693 66.31 -15.84 -40.72
C SER A 693 65.42 -16.83 -41.46
N ASN A 694 65.83 -17.21 -42.67
CA ASN A 694 65.15 -18.25 -43.47
C ASN A 694 65.71 -19.63 -43.11
N ALA A 695 65.93 -19.91 -41.83
CA ALA A 695 66.40 -21.21 -41.39
C ALA A 695 65.35 -22.25 -41.79
N ALA A 696 65.70 -23.10 -42.75
CA ALA A 696 64.82 -24.14 -43.26
C ALA A 696 64.69 -25.23 -42.19
N VAL A 697 63.48 -25.46 -41.69
CA VAL A 697 63.18 -26.51 -40.72
C VAL A 697 62.17 -27.46 -41.34
N THR A 698 62.54 -28.74 -41.44
CA THR A 698 61.60 -29.81 -41.82
C THR A 698 61.23 -30.60 -40.59
N VAL A 699 59.95 -30.62 -40.22
CA VAL A 699 59.47 -31.32 -39.02
C VAL A 699 59.14 -32.77 -39.39
N THR A 700 59.89 -33.71 -38.79
CA THR A 700 59.62 -35.16 -38.87
C THR A 700 59.44 -35.70 -37.46
N GLY A 701 58.34 -36.44 -37.21
CA GLY A 701 57.99 -36.86 -35.84
C GLY A 701 57.68 -35.65 -34.94
N THR A 702 58.06 -35.70 -33.66
CA THR A 702 57.79 -34.61 -32.69
C THR A 702 59.01 -33.70 -32.54
N ASN A 703 58.86 -32.40 -32.80
CA ASN A 703 59.92 -31.39 -32.65
C ASN A 703 59.41 -30.19 -31.85
N THR A 704 60.26 -29.62 -31.00
CA THR A 704 59.97 -28.37 -30.27
C THR A 704 60.81 -27.24 -30.86
N LEU A 705 60.18 -26.16 -31.30
CA LEU A 705 60.87 -24.97 -31.81
C LEU A 705 61.14 -23.96 -30.70
N ALA A 706 62.36 -23.43 -30.67
CA ALA A 706 62.68 -22.23 -29.91
C ALA A 706 62.04 -20.98 -30.54
N ALA A 707 61.90 -19.89 -29.79
CA ALA A 707 61.45 -18.62 -30.36
C ALA A 707 62.43 -18.12 -31.43
N GLY A 708 61.93 -17.64 -32.57
CA GLY A 708 62.79 -17.25 -33.69
C GLY A 708 62.06 -17.14 -35.03
N SER A 709 62.84 -16.98 -36.10
CA SER A 709 62.36 -16.90 -37.48
C SER A 709 62.70 -18.20 -38.24
N TYR A 710 61.76 -18.71 -39.03
CA TYR A 710 61.88 -20.00 -39.71
C TYR A 710 61.24 -20.01 -41.10
N ALA A 711 61.78 -20.84 -41.99
CA ALA A 711 61.07 -21.33 -43.18
C ALA A 711 60.68 -22.79 -42.92
N LEU A 712 59.43 -23.04 -42.58
CA LEU A 712 58.99 -24.34 -42.05
C LEU A 712 58.38 -25.23 -43.13
N THR A 713 58.79 -26.50 -43.20
CA THR A 713 58.05 -27.54 -43.93
C THR A 713 57.45 -28.53 -42.95
N LEU A 714 56.12 -28.50 -42.83
CA LEU A 714 55.32 -29.45 -42.08
C LEU A 714 54.44 -30.19 -43.10
N ALA A 715 54.89 -31.37 -43.53
CA ALA A 715 54.35 -32.07 -44.70
C ALA A 715 53.68 -33.45 -44.40
N ASN A 716 53.86 -34.00 -43.19
CA ASN A 716 53.48 -35.37 -42.85
C ASN A 716 52.42 -35.39 -41.75
N THR A 717 51.44 -36.28 -41.87
CA THR A 717 50.35 -36.44 -40.88
C THR A 717 50.81 -36.82 -39.47
N ASN A 718 51.96 -37.49 -39.35
CA ASN A 718 52.55 -37.89 -38.07
C ASN A 718 53.49 -36.84 -37.46
N SER A 719 53.71 -35.71 -38.14
CA SER A 719 54.59 -34.66 -37.63
C SER A 719 53.87 -33.81 -36.58
N VAL A 720 54.51 -33.64 -35.43
CA VAL A 720 54.04 -32.79 -34.33
C VAL A 720 55.05 -31.68 -34.10
N LEU A 721 54.63 -30.43 -34.26
CA LEU A 721 55.42 -29.25 -33.94
C LEU A 721 54.95 -28.67 -32.61
N ARG A 722 55.84 -28.55 -31.63
CA ARG A 722 55.59 -27.90 -30.34
C ARG A 722 56.15 -26.49 -30.33
N MET A 723 55.33 -25.53 -29.92
CA MET A 723 55.71 -24.13 -29.76
C MET A 723 55.28 -23.63 -28.38
N GLY A 724 56.03 -22.69 -27.84
CA GLY A 724 55.75 -22.09 -26.54
C GLY A 724 56.49 -22.73 -25.39
N SER A 725 56.57 -21.95 -24.31
CA SER A 725 57.01 -22.39 -22.99
C SER A 725 55.94 -21.98 -21.97
N PRO A 726 55.62 -22.82 -20.98
CA PRO A 726 54.69 -22.46 -19.92
C PRO A 726 55.11 -21.14 -19.25
N GLY A 727 54.15 -20.21 -19.11
CA GLY A 727 54.34 -18.95 -18.38
C GLY A 727 55.08 -17.83 -19.13
N THR A 728 55.68 -18.08 -20.30
CA THR A 728 56.46 -17.07 -21.03
C THR A 728 55.90 -16.83 -22.42
N LEU A 729 55.63 -15.57 -22.77
CA LEU A 729 55.27 -15.19 -24.14
C LEU A 729 56.45 -15.43 -25.08
N THR A 730 56.26 -16.29 -26.07
CA THR A 730 57.26 -16.62 -27.07
C THR A 730 56.77 -16.22 -28.44
N SER A 731 57.66 -15.69 -29.28
CA SER A 731 57.30 -15.18 -30.59
C SER A 731 58.01 -15.96 -31.70
N TYR A 732 57.25 -16.34 -32.72
CA TYR A 732 57.71 -17.09 -33.88
C TYR A 732 57.38 -16.32 -35.15
N VAL A 733 58.32 -16.25 -36.08
CA VAL A 733 58.13 -15.63 -37.38
C VAL A 733 58.30 -16.69 -38.46
N PHE A 734 57.29 -16.90 -39.30
CA PHE A 734 57.37 -17.82 -40.43
C PHE A 734 57.47 -17.04 -41.73
N GLY A 735 58.58 -17.26 -42.44
CA GLY A 735 58.90 -16.61 -43.70
C GLY A 735 58.25 -17.27 -44.92
N ALA A 736 58.46 -16.64 -46.08
CA ALA A 736 58.08 -17.18 -47.38
C ALA A 736 58.67 -18.57 -47.63
N GLY A 737 57.91 -19.45 -48.28
CA GLY A 737 58.29 -20.84 -48.52
C GLY A 737 57.92 -21.81 -47.40
N SER A 738 57.28 -21.33 -46.33
CA SER A 738 56.74 -22.24 -45.31
C SER A 738 55.56 -23.04 -45.88
N THR A 739 55.62 -24.36 -45.77
CA THR A 739 54.55 -25.29 -46.21
C THR A 739 53.87 -25.91 -45.01
N TRP A 740 52.54 -25.85 -45.00
CA TRP A 740 51.69 -26.30 -43.91
C TRP A 740 50.68 -27.32 -44.46
N THR A 741 51.13 -28.55 -44.67
CA THR A 741 50.33 -29.64 -45.23
C THR A 741 50.45 -30.92 -44.40
N GLY A 742 49.42 -31.31 -43.66
CA GLY A 742 49.46 -32.47 -42.75
C GLY A 742 50.22 -32.23 -41.44
N GLY A 743 49.77 -32.87 -40.36
CA GLY A 743 50.45 -32.85 -39.06
C GLY A 743 49.70 -32.07 -37.98
N LYS A 744 50.35 -31.84 -36.84
CA LYS A 744 49.79 -31.17 -35.66
C LYS A 744 50.74 -30.11 -35.12
N VAL A 745 50.21 -28.96 -34.70
CA VAL A 745 50.94 -27.94 -33.96
C VAL A 745 50.38 -27.88 -32.53
N GLU A 746 51.21 -28.16 -31.54
CA GLU A 746 50.87 -28.12 -30.12
C GLU A 746 51.41 -26.84 -29.50
N ILE A 747 50.54 -26.08 -28.84
CA ILE A 747 50.89 -24.85 -28.14
C ILE A 747 51.03 -25.17 -26.65
N LEU A 748 52.23 -25.03 -26.10
CA LEU A 748 52.59 -25.38 -24.73
C LEU A 748 52.49 -24.19 -23.74
N GLY A 749 52.29 -22.98 -24.24
CA GLY A 749 52.19 -21.75 -23.45
C GLY A 749 51.79 -20.56 -24.34
N PRO A 750 51.89 -19.31 -23.84
CA PRO A 750 51.55 -18.12 -24.63
C PRO A 750 52.50 -17.96 -25.85
N VAL A 751 51.94 -17.92 -27.07
CA VAL A 751 52.72 -17.92 -28.32
C VAL A 751 52.21 -16.89 -29.35
N GLN A 752 53.00 -15.90 -29.72
CA GLN A 752 52.69 -15.07 -30.89
C GLN A 752 53.30 -15.66 -32.16
N VAL A 753 52.48 -15.89 -33.17
CA VAL A 753 52.92 -16.39 -34.48
C VAL A 753 52.72 -15.31 -35.53
N TYR A 754 53.80 -14.92 -36.18
CA TYR A 754 53.78 -13.95 -37.27
C TYR A 754 54.03 -14.66 -38.59
N PHE A 755 53.12 -14.50 -39.55
CA PHE A 755 53.35 -14.95 -40.92
C PHE A 755 53.80 -13.75 -41.77
N ASN A 756 55.02 -13.82 -42.28
CA ASN A 756 55.59 -12.79 -43.16
C ASN A 756 55.33 -13.07 -44.65
N SER A 757 54.36 -13.93 -44.95
CA SER A 757 53.86 -14.22 -46.30
C SER A 757 52.45 -14.83 -46.19
N ALA A 758 51.74 -14.95 -47.31
CA ALA A 758 50.46 -15.65 -47.31
C ALA A 758 50.63 -17.11 -46.86
N VAL A 759 49.74 -17.58 -45.99
CA VAL A 759 49.80 -18.93 -45.44
C VAL A 759 48.57 -19.72 -45.88
N SER A 760 48.80 -20.95 -46.33
CA SER A 760 47.75 -21.92 -46.63
C SER A 760 48.01 -23.18 -45.84
N MET A 761 47.05 -23.57 -45.02
CA MET A 761 47.09 -24.77 -44.19
C MET A 761 46.15 -25.82 -44.77
N SER A 762 46.58 -27.06 -44.90
CA SER A 762 45.74 -28.18 -45.37
C SER A 762 46.03 -29.42 -44.54
N GLY A 763 45.00 -30.13 -44.08
CA GLY A 763 45.16 -31.35 -43.28
C GLY A 763 45.91 -31.20 -41.96
N ILE A 764 46.08 -29.97 -41.44
CA ILE A 764 46.80 -29.68 -40.19
C ILE A 764 45.84 -29.39 -39.05
N THR A 765 46.16 -29.86 -37.84
CA THR A 765 45.56 -29.32 -36.61
C THR A 765 46.51 -28.32 -35.96
N PHE A 766 46.18 -27.03 -35.98
CA PHE A 766 46.97 -25.96 -35.40
C PHE A 766 46.37 -25.54 -34.06
N GLY A 767 47.02 -25.88 -32.94
CA GLY A 767 46.52 -25.64 -31.58
C GLY A 767 45.53 -26.70 -31.10
N SER A 768 44.77 -26.38 -30.05
CA SER A 768 43.67 -27.20 -29.51
C SER A 768 42.61 -26.33 -28.84
N SER A 769 41.47 -26.92 -28.44
CA SER A 769 40.43 -26.21 -27.68
C SER A 769 40.97 -25.55 -26.40
N ASN A 770 41.93 -26.20 -25.73
CA ASN A 770 42.59 -25.67 -24.53
C ASN A 770 43.48 -24.44 -24.80
N THR A 771 43.82 -24.16 -26.06
CA THR A 771 44.74 -23.07 -26.43
C THR A 771 44.01 -21.79 -26.84
N ILE A 772 42.69 -21.84 -27.07
CA ILE A 772 41.87 -20.66 -27.43
C ILE A 772 41.93 -19.58 -26.34
N TYR A 773 41.96 -19.99 -25.07
CA TYR A 773 41.91 -19.09 -23.92
C TYR A 773 43.26 -18.72 -23.34
N GLN A 774 44.33 -19.43 -23.71
CA GLN A 774 45.67 -19.01 -23.31
C GLN A 774 45.90 -17.59 -23.86
N THR A 775 46.19 -16.65 -22.96
CA THR A 775 46.20 -15.20 -23.16
C THR A 775 47.26 -14.68 -24.14
N GLY A 776 47.81 -15.54 -25.00
CA GLY A 776 48.83 -15.14 -25.95
C GLY A 776 48.97 -15.97 -27.20
N PHE A 777 48.04 -16.86 -27.58
CA PHE A 777 48.08 -17.48 -28.92
C PHE A 777 47.43 -16.57 -29.98
N VAL A 778 48.25 -15.71 -30.60
CA VAL A 778 47.81 -14.74 -31.61
C VAL A 778 48.58 -14.99 -32.90
N VAL A 779 47.84 -15.28 -33.97
CA VAL A 779 48.37 -15.35 -35.32
C VAL A 779 48.21 -13.98 -35.97
N MET A 780 49.33 -13.31 -36.23
CA MET A 780 49.33 -12.01 -36.89
C MET A 780 49.83 -12.18 -38.32
N SER A 781 49.03 -11.74 -39.28
CA SER A 781 49.38 -11.80 -40.69
C SER A 781 49.02 -10.48 -41.36
N ASN A 782 49.99 -9.93 -42.09
CA ASN A 782 49.73 -8.82 -43.01
C ASN A 782 49.29 -9.33 -44.39
N TYR A 783 49.09 -10.64 -44.51
CA TYR A 783 48.80 -11.38 -45.73
C TYR A 783 47.60 -12.30 -45.53
N SER A 784 47.13 -12.92 -46.61
CA SER A 784 46.00 -13.86 -46.54
C SER A 784 46.32 -15.09 -45.69
N PHE A 785 45.35 -15.48 -44.86
CA PHE A 785 45.41 -16.65 -43.99
C PHE A 785 44.34 -17.65 -44.44
N SER A 786 44.74 -18.79 -44.99
CA SER A 786 43.83 -19.75 -45.61
C SER A 786 43.83 -21.09 -44.90
N ILE A 787 42.66 -21.52 -44.42
CA ILE A 787 42.40 -22.81 -43.78
C ILE A 787 41.70 -23.70 -44.80
N GLY A 788 42.47 -24.57 -45.46
CA GLY A 788 42.00 -25.49 -46.48
C GLY A 788 41.35 -26.77 -45.93
N SER A 789 41.12 -27.73 -46.82
CA SER A 789 40.45 -29.00 -46.49
C SER A 789 41.17 -29.78 -45.39
N GLY A 790 40.42 -30.26 -44.41
CA GLY A 790 40.93 -31.06 -43.30
C GLY A 790 41.83 -30.29 -42.33
N ALA A 791 42.03 -28.98 -42.53
CA ALA A 791 42.76 -28.16 -41.59
C ALA A 791 41.82 -27.67 -40.49
N THR A 792 42.28 -27.73 -39.23
CA THR A 792 41.61 -27.19 -38.06
C THR A 792 42.54 -26.22 -37.36
N VAL A 793 42.12 -24.98 -37.14
CA VAL A 793 42.92 -23.95 -36.47
C VAL A 793 42.19 -23.46 -35.23
N TYR A 794 42.88 -23.47 -34.09
CA TYR A 794 42.40 -22.97 -32.80
C TYR A 794 43.20 -21.74 -32.41
N GLY A 795 42.55 -20.58 -32.23
CA GLY A 795 43.24 -19.39 -31.73
C GLY A 795 42.63 -18.05 -32.10
N GLN A 796 43.36 -16.99 -31.78
CA GLN A 796 43.05 -15.65 -32.25
C GLN A 796 43.82 -15.36 -33.53
N VAL A 797 43.13 -15.00 -34.61
CA VAL A 797 43.76 -14.67 -35.90
C VAL A 797 43.50 -13.21 -36.25
N GLU A 798 44.55 -12.50 -36.61
CA GLU A 798 44.52 -11.09 -36.93
C GLU A 798 45.17 -10.84 -38.30
N ALA A 799 44.30 -10.66 -39.29
CA ALA A 799 44.64 -10.43 -40.70
C ALA A 799 44.09 -9.08 -41.19
N ARG A 800 44.47 -7.98 -40.51
CA ARG A 800 43.81 -6.67 -40.62
C ARG A 800 43.66 -6.12 -42.04
N ASP A 801 44.70 -6.28 -42.85
CA ASP A 801 44.78 -5.76 -44.22
C ASP A 801 44.56 -6.88 -45.26
N SER A 802 43.97 -8.00 -44.86
CA SER A 802 43.94 -9.22 -45.68
C SER A 802 42.73 -10.09 -45.43
N THR A 803 42.69 -11.21 -46.14
CA THR A 803 41.59 -12.17 -46.10
C THR A 803 41.89 -13.32 -45.16
N ILE A 804 40.94 -13.66 -44.28
CA ILE A 804 40.87 -14.99 -43.67
C ILE A 804 39.93 -15.83 -44.54
N SER A 805 40.43 -16.94 -45.09
CA SER A 805 39.60 -17.86 -45.87
C SER A 805 39.51 -19.23 -45.21
N VAL A 806 38.29 -19.76 -45.11
CA VAL A 806 38.02 -21.13 -44.65
C VAL A 806 37.43 -21.90 -45.82
N GLY A 807 38.24 -22.79 -46.39
CA GLY A 807 37.89 -23.67 -47.50
C GLY A 807 36.91 -24.76 -47.10
N ASN A 808 36.47 -25.55 -48.08
CA ASN A 808 35.59 -26.69 -47.84
C ASN A 808 36.27 -27.71 -46.92
N GLY A 809 35.61 -28.09 -45.83
CA GLY A 809 36.15 -29.04 -44.84
C GLY A 809 37.25 -28.46 -43.95
N GLY A 810 37.51 -27.15 -44.02
CA GLY A 810 38.34 -26.43 -43.06
C GLY A 810 37.52 -25.98 -41.86
N ALA A 811 38.15 -25.94 -40.68
CA ALA A 811 37.52 -25.50 -39.44
C ALA A 811 38.38 -24.48 -38.69
N PHE A 812 37.75 -23.41 -38.21
CA PHE A 812 38.39 -22.39 -37.37
C PHE A 812 37.64 -22.26 -36.04
N TYR A 813 38.37 -22.21 -34.93
CA TYR A 813 37.83 -22.07 -33.59
C TYR A 813 38.57 -20.93 -32.86
N GLY A 814 37.85 -19.93 -32.35
CA GLY A 814 38.44 -18.87 -31.52
C GLY A 814 37.90 -17.48 -31.85
N SER A 815 38.76 -16.54 -32.22
CA SER A 815 38.29 -15.22 -32.64
C SER A 815 39.15 -14.66 -33.76
N ALA A 816 38.53 -13.85 -34.61
CA ALA A 816 39.21 -13.36 -35.80
C ALA A 816 38.91 -11.90 -36.08
N PHE A 817 39.94 -11.22 -36.58
CA PHE A 817 39.87 -9.88 -37.15
C PHE A 817 40.47 -9.90 -38.55
N ALA A 818 39.73 -9.49 -39.58
CA ALA A 818 40.24 -9.45 -40.95
C ALA A 818 39.68 -8.28 -41.76
N SER A 819 40.36 -7.92 -42.86
CA SER A 819 39.74 -7.05 -43.86
C SER A 819 38.55 -7.75 -44.51
N GLU A 820 38.78 -8.99 -44.95
CA GLU A 820 37.77 -9.84 -45.57
C GLU A 820 37.73 -11.21 -44.88
N VAL A 821 36.52 -11.74 -44.67
CA VAL A 821 36.35 -13.16 -44.29
C VAL A 821 35.59 -13.89 -45.38
N ALA A 822 36.19 -14.97 -45.88
CA ALA A 822 35.60 -15.84 -46.88
C ALA A 822 35.41 -17.25 -46.31
N VAL A 823 34.19 -17.78 -46.37
CA VAL A 823 33.88 -19.15 -45.90
C VAL A 823 33.26 -19.92 -47.06
N SER A 824 33.85 -21.04 -47.44
CA SER A 824 33.30 -21.92 -48.50
C SER A 824 32.09 -22.71 -47.99
N GLY A 825 31.33 -23.34 -48.87
CA GLY A 825 30.05 -24.02 -48.56
C GLY A 825 30.09 -24.98 -47.36
N ASN A 826 31.17 -25.75 -47.22
CA ASN A 826 31.36 -26.68 -46.08
C ASN A 826 32.47 -26.21 -45.12
N GLY A 827 32.83 -24.93 -45.15
CA GLY A 827 33.75 -24.33 -44.17
C GLY A 827 33.02 -24.06 -42.86
N TYR A 828 33.72 -24.22 -41.74
CA TYR A 828 33.16 -24.03 -40.40
C TYR A 828 34.00 -23.03 -39.60
N ILE A 829 33.35 -22.03 -39.02
CA ILE A 829 33.94 -21.08 -38.08
C ILE A 829 33.14 -21.15 -36.77
N ASP A 830 33.81 -21.34 -35.65
CA ASP A 830 33.24 -21.21 -34.32
C ASP A 830 33.97 -20.13 -33.55
N VAL A 831 33.31 -18.99 -33.42
CA VAL A 831 33.74 -17.85 -32.61
C VAL A 831 32.83 -17.62 -31.41
N SER A 832 31.99 -18.62 -31.07
CA SER A 832 31.29 -18.59 -29.80
C SER A 832 32.35 -18.65 -28.69
N GLY A 833 32.27 -17.71 -27.75
CA GLY A 833 33.10 -17.76 -26.57
C GLY A 833 32.73 -19.03 -25.85
N GLY A 834 33.53 -20.08 -26.02
CA GLY A 834 33.36 -21.37 -25.36
C GLY A 834 33.30 -21.19 -23.84
N SER A 835 32.09 -20.95 -23.34
CA SER A 835 31.65 -21.51 -22.09
C SER A 835 31.46 -23.00 -22.35
N ASP A 836 32.55 -23.76 -22.34
CA ASP A 836 32.40 -25.20 -22.19
C ASP A 836 31.68 -25.41 -20.84
N THR A 837 30.42 -25.78 -20.96
CA THR A 837 29.55 -26.29 -19.90
C THR A 837 29.97 -27.69 -19.43
N ASN A 838 31.18 -28.14 -19.79
CA ASN A 838 31.80 -29.31 -19.22
C ASN A 838 32.79 -28.89 -18.13
N SER A 839 32.25 -28.57 -16.95
CA SER A 839 32.96 -28.88 -15.72
C SER A 839 33.13 -30.40 -15.69
N VAL A 840 34.24 -30.89 -16.22
CA VAL A 840 34.74 -32.21 -15.82
C VAL A 840 35.05 -32.08 -14.34
N THR A 841 34.15 -32.58 -13.51
CA THR A 841 34.44 -32.97 -12.14
C THR A 841 35.55 -34.01 -12.18
N SER A 842 36.80 -33.58 -12.16
CA SER A 842 37.89 -34.46 -11.76
C SER A 842 37.87 -34.55 -10.24
N THR A 843 37.04 -35.44 -9.73
CA THR A 843 37.39 -36.15 -8.50
C THR A 843 38.72 -36.87 -8.77
N ASN A 844 39.78 -36.41 -8.12
CA ASN A 844 40.77 -37.25 -7.47
C ASN A 844 41.75 -36.36 -6.69
N THR A 845 41.51 -36.32 -5.38
CA THR A 845 42.48 -36.15 -4.30
C THR A 845 43.60 -37.22 -4.39
N PRO A 846 44.76 -37.04 -3.75
CA PRO A 846 44.96 -36.56 -2.37
C PRO A 846 45.31 -35.08 -2.21
#